data_AF-A0ABD0T2V1-F1
#
_entry.id   AF-A0ABD0T2V1-F1
#
_cell.length_a   1.000
_cell.length_b   1.000
_cell.length_c   1.000
_cell.angle_alpha   90.00
_cell.angle_beta   90.00
_cell.angle_gamma   90.00
#
_symmetry.space_group_name_H-M   'P 1'
#
loop_
_entity.id
_entity.type
_entity.pdbx_description
1 polymer ?
#
loop_
_entity_poly.entity_id
_entity_poly.type
_entity_poly.pdbx_seq_one_letter_code
_entity_poly.pdbx_strand_id
1 'polypeptide(L)'
;MFPQIRVREDDRDCQRYLWFSPEGNLKEFRMSSLIFGASASPFTAIYIKNRNAKDFQDQYPEAAKSIIQDHYMDDFLGSVDCPEEAARLAADVLHVHAQCGFEMRSWVSNVPEALKYIPAHLHKESTGNIDLNLDGAQVKSDVRVLGLHWNPLDDTFNFKEDVDPPLPSKFTKRQVLRDLMRIYDPLGFLQPEVTKGKILFQRTWRLVDSWDVPLPCSERAQWDEWYRDIKSVNACKVPRAYKVFSTFVTQELHVFTDASELAYACVAYWRFVFKDGTTHLAFIASKSRVAPLKPASIPRLELQAALLGVRLAQTICAEHRGHASRRVFWSDSKTVLAWIRSDSRKYKAFVSHRLGEIAEQTQVNEWRWVPSALNVADDATRLSTSSERWWHGPSFLREQEEDWPQPNATQNTCPENELELRPREKVQSVNYIFLSAERFSNWRRLLRVAARVFQFTRLLRDREARSTDTLRSCGLRPLLACDVRNAEGFLLKQAQRDAFAEELACMELGKNLPKRSRLRNLDPRLAEDGFLRACGRISTAAAAPDVRNPIILDGRHPTVRLLITDHHVKAMHGHNETVVNQLRQKYAILHLRPTVRYIAAKCHSCRNRKAQPATPPTGDLPEERLQHHHQPFSFVGLDYFGPLEVTVKRSREKRYVALFTCLVTRAIHLEVVGSLTADSAIMALRRLIARRGCPTKIVSDNGTAFTGASRLLKKAWMEIEHTKVMEFAASNQIEWQFIPPAAPSMGGAWERLVRSVKRCLSVVLREKAPKEEILITLLAEIEYLINSRPLTHVPVAHEDEPALTPNHFLLRANATLPTPESSDRDLICRLGWKKAVRLADEFWTRWVKEYLPNLVPRGPSRETNNVKVGDIVFICDGNLPRGVWPRGRVVQVFPGKDGVVRVADVRTSAGVLRRPARKLAKLDLSP
;
A
#
# COMPACT_ATOMS: atom_id res chain seq x y z
N MET A 1 22.84 37.21 -15.40
CA MET A 1 21.79 37.26 -14.36
C MET A 1 22.22 36.62 -13.03
N PHE A 2 22.52 35.31 -12.98
CA PHE A 2 22.75 34.55 -11.73
C PHE A 2 23.75 35.14 -10.72
N PRO A 3 24.94 35.62 -11.11
CA PRO A 3 25.94 36.13 -10.14
C PRO A 3 25.50 37.40 -9.40
N GLN A 4 24.52 38.14 -9.93
CA GLN A 4 23.97 39.35 -9.30
C GLN A 4 22.98 39.03 -8.17
N ILE A 5 22.48 37.79 -8.13
CA ILE A 5 21.53 37.34 -7.11
C ILE A 5 22.30 36.79 -5.92
N ARG A 6 22.27 37.53 -4.81
CA ARG A 6 22.92 37.11 -3.56
C ARG A 6 22.11 36.04 -2.83
N VAL A 7 22.81 35.04 -2.32
CA VAL A 7 22.24 33.99 -1.47
C VAL A 7 22.34 34.43 -0.01
N ARG A 8 21.29 34.14 0.78
CA ARG A 8 21.25 34.41 2.22
C ARG A 8 22.41 33.71 2.91
N GLU A 9 23.00 34.34 3.92
CA GLU A 9 24.22 33.82 4.54
C GLU A 9 24.04 32.41 5.10
N ASP A 10 22.88 32.14 5.71
CA ASP A 10 22.51 30.83 6.27
C ASP A 10 22.42 29.72 5.20
N ASP A 11 22.13 30.07 3.95
CA ASP A 11 21.95 29.13 2.85
C ASP A 11 23.23 28.91 2.01
N ARG A 12 24.25 29.77 2.17
CA ARG A 12 25.51 29.72 1.38
C ARG A 12 26.30 28.43 1.60
N ASP A 13 26.17 27.82 2.77
CA ASP A 13 26.87 26.59 3.09
C ASP A 13 26.40 25.40 2.24
N CYS A 14 25.18 25.45 1.68
CA CYS A 14 24.72 24.46 0.71
C CYS A 14 25.40 24.58 -0.67
N GLN A 15 26.16 25.65 -0.92
CA GLN A 15 26.84 25.93 -2.19
C GLN A 15 28.37 25.92 -2.05
N ARG A 16 28.88 25.12 -1.11
CA ARG A 16 30.32 24.90 -0.94
C ARG A 16 30.89 24.09 -2.09
N TYR A 17 32.07 24.48 -2.55
CA TYR A 17 32.83 23.74 -3.54
C TYR A 17 34.32 23.72 -3.18
N LEU A 18 34.97 22.65 -3.59
CA LEU A 18 36.40 22.47 -3.42
C LEU A 18 37.10 22.91 -4.70
N TRP A 19 38.17 23.69 -4.56
CA TRP A 19 38.99 24.14 -5.66
C TRP A 19 40.44 23.78 -5.39
N PHE A 20 41.07 23.11 -6.36
CA PHE A 20 42.50 22.86 -6.34
C PHE A 20 43.20 24.07 -6.92
N SER A 21 44.13 24.65 -6.17
CA SER A 21 44.99 25.69 -6.71
C SER A 21 45.94 25.13 -7.76
N PRO A 22 46.48 25.96 -8.67
CA PRO A 22 47.50 25.53 -9.62
C PRO A 22 48.69 24.83 -8.94
N GLU A 23 48.97 25.19 -7.69
CA GLU A 23 50.02 24.60 -6.84
C GLU A 23 49.60 23.28 -6.16
N GLY A 24 48.41 22.75 -6.46
CA GLY A 24 47.89 21.48 -5.92
C GLY A 24 47.22 21.56 -4.55
N ASN A 25 47.07 22.77 -3.98
CA ASN A 25 46.46 22.93 -2.65
C ASN A 25 44.93 22.92 -2.74
N LEU A 26 44.28 22.08 -1.94
CA LEU A 26 42.83 22.05 -1.82
C LEU A 26 42.34 23.24 -0.98
N LYS A 27 41.50 24.09 -1.56
CA LYS A 27 40.83 25.20 -0.88
C LYS A 27 39.32 25.00 -0.91
N GLU A 28 38.68 25.31 0.21
CA GLU A 28 37.22 25.32 0.32
C GLU A 28 36.70 26.73 0.06
N PHE A 29 35.72 26.84 -0.84
CA PHE A 29 35.02 28.08 -1.13
C PHE A 29 33.51 27.88 -0.96
N ARG A 30 32.82 28.98 -0.66
CA ARG A 30 31.35 29.05 -0.64
C ARG A 30 30.90 30.14 -1.59
N MET A 31 29.97 29.81 -2.48
CA MET A 31 29.40 30.80 -3.37
C MET A 31 28.49 31.75 -2.58
N SER A 32 28.65 33.05 -2.79
CA SER A 32 27.82 34.09 -2.18
C SER A 32 26.63 34.49 -3.06
N SER A 33 26.70 34.12 -4.34
CA SER A 33 25.69 34.33 -5.36
C SER A 33 25.15 33.01 -5.89
N LEU A 34 24.00 33.08 -6.53
CA LEU A 34 23.33 31.93 -7.12
C LEU A 34 24.23 31.19 -8.12
N ILE A 35 24.44 29.89 -7.93
CA ILE A 35 25.30 29.06 -8.79
C ILE A 35 24.60 28.60 -10.07
N PHE A 36 25.36 28.44 -11.15
CA PHE A 36 24.90 27.79 -12.36
C PHE A 36 24.76 26.27 -12.15
N GLY A 37 23.76 25.67 -12.79
CA GLY A 37 23.53 24.22 -12.76
C GLY A 37 22.77 23.69 -11.54
N ALA A 38 22.56 24.50 -10.48
CA ALA A 38 21.65 24.09 -9.41
C ALA A 38 20.19 24.16 -9.87
N SER A 39 19.41 23.14 -9.51
CA SER A 39 18.00 22.98 -9.94
C SER A 39 17.10 24.15 -9.53
N ALA A 40 17.37 24.77 -8.38
CA ALA A 40 16.60 25.91 -7.87
C ALA A 40 17.02 27.26 -8.49
N SER A 41 18.17 27.32 -9.17
CA SER A 41 18.71 28.58 -9.67
C SER A 41 17.84 29.22 -10.75
N PRO A 42 17.39 28.51 -11.81
CA PRO A 42 16.52 29.11 -12.82
C PRO A 42 15.23 29.68 -12.24
N PHE A 43 14.59 28.94 -11.31
CA PHE A 43 13.37 29.41 -10.63
C PHE A 43 13.61 30.70 -9.86
N THR A 44 14.68 30.75 -9.06
CA THR A 44 15.02 31.93 -8.24
C THR A 44 15.33 33.14 -9.11
N ALA A 45 16.07 32.93 -10.20
CA ALA A 45 16.44 34.00 -11.11
C ALA A 45 15.22 34.56 -11.86
N ILE A 46 14.36 33.70 -12.39
CA ILE A 46 13.09 34.11 -13.02
C ILE A 46 12.19 34.84 -12.02
N TYR A 47 12.09 34.36 -10.77
CA TYR A 47 11.28 35.01 -9.75
C TYR A 47 11.76 36.43 -9.45
N ILE A 48 13.06 36.64 -9.24
CA ILE A 48 13.64 37.95 -8.95
C ILE A 48 13.45 38.90 -10.13
N LYS A 49 13.73 38.42 -11.35
CA LYS A 49 13.49 39.16 -12.59
C LYS A 49 12.02 39.60 -12.72
N ASN A 50 11.08 38.69 -12.53
CA ASN A 50 9.64 39.00 -12.61
C ASN A 50 9.18 39.89 -11.45
N ARG A 51 9.79 39.78 -10.27
CA ARG A 51 9.51 40.65 -9.13
C ARG A 51 9.94 42.07 -9.41
N ASN A 52 11.16 42.25 -9.92
CA ASN A 52 11.68 43.55 -10.34
C ASN A 52 10.75 44.20 -11.38
N ALA A 53 10.34 43.47 -12.41
CA ALA A 53 9.36 43.96 -13.39
C ALA A 53 8.05 44.43 -12.74
N LYS A 54 7.52 43.68 -11.77
CA LYS A 54 6.28 44.05 -11.05
C LYS A 54 6.44 45.32 -10.19
N ASP A 55 7.59 45.50 -9.56
CA ASP A 55 7.84 46.68 -8.72
C ASP A 55 7.89 47.98 -9.56
N PHE A 56 8.17 47.88 -10.88
CA PHE A 56 8.15 48.99 -11.84
C PHE A 56 6.89 49.03 -12.73
N GLN A 57 5.89 48.17 -12.48
CA GLN A 57 4.72 48.02 -13.35
C GLN A 57 3.91 49.30 -13.50
N ASP A 58 3.80 50.13 -12.46
CA ASP A 58 3.04 51.38 -12.50
C ASP A 58 3.72 52.46 -13.35
N GLN A 59 5.06 52.44 -13.44
CA GLN A 59 5.86 53.42 -14.19
C GLN A 59 6.11 52.96 -15.63
N TYR A 60 6.38 51.67 -15.82
CA TYR A 60 6.73 51.06 -17.09
C TYR A 60 5.85 49.82 -17.38
N PRO A 61 4.55 49.99 -17.61
CA PRO A 61 3.60 48.87 -17.71
C PRO A 61 3.91 47.91 -18.87
N GLU A 62 4.25 48.43 -20.04
CA GLU A 62 4.56 47.61 -21.22
C GLU A 62 5.88 46.86 -21.06
N ALA A 63 6.93 47.51 -20.52
CA ALA A 63 8.20 46.85 -20.24
C ALA A 63 8.03 45.76 -19.16
N ALA A 64 7.29 46.03 -18.09
CA ALA A 64 7.00 45.05 -17.06
C ALA A 64 6.28 43.81 -17.62
N LYS A 65 5.27 44.03 -18.48
CA LYS A 65 4.55 42.97 -19.18
C LYS A 65 5.48 42.15 -20.08
N SER A 66 6.28 42.81 -20.92
CA SER A 66 7.25 42.14 -21.80
C SER A 66 8.31 41.38 -21.02
N ILE A 67 8.84 41.90 -19.90
CA ILE A 67 9.84 41.17 -19.10
C ILE A 67 9.27 39.86 -18.53
N ILE A 68 7.99 39.86 -18.17
CA ILE A 68 7.32 38.70 -17.60
C ILE A 68 6.96 37.68 -18.70
N GLN A 69 6.49 38.14 -19.86
CA GLN A 69 5.91 37.28 -20.91
C GLN A 69 6.91 36.88 -22.01
N ASP A 70 7.90 37.72 -22.30
CA ASP A 70 8.70 37.64 -23.54
C ASP A 70 10.13 37.14 -23.29
N HIS A 71 10.40 36.72 -22.06
CA HIS A 71 11.68 36.18 -21.66
C HIS A 71 11.63 34.66 -21.62
N TYR A 72 12.60 34.02 -22.26
CA TYR A 72 12.92 32.62 -22.04
C TYR A 72 14.25 32.51 -21.30
N MET A 73 14.21 32.15 -20.02
CA MET A 73 15.37 32.19 -19.12
C MET A 73 16.05 33.57 -19.15
N ASP A 74 17.26 33.65 -19.71
CA ASP A 74 18.08 34.86 -19.80
C ASP A 74 17.86 35.61 -21.13
N ASP A 75 17.21 35.00 -22.13
CA ASP A 75 16.97 35.59 -23.46
C ASP A 75 15.68 36.41 -23.46
N PHE A 76 15.71 37.62 -24.03
CA PHE A 76 14.55 38.51 -24.20
C PHE A 76 14.16 38.61 -25.67
N LEU A 77 12.88 38.46 -25.99
CA LEU A 77 12.37 38.51 -27.36
C LEU A 77 11.17 39.45 -27.50
N GLY A 78 11.43 40.72 -27.78
CA GLY A 78 10.38 41.70 -28.07
C GLY A 78 9.96 41.70 -29.54
N SER A 79 8.66 41.73 -29.81
CA SER A 79 8.10 42.02 -31.13
C SER A 79 6.91 42.97 -31.00
N VAL A 80 6.96 44.06 -31.76
CA VAL A 80 5.93 45.10 -31.84
C VAL A 80 5.76 45.56 -33.29
N ASP A 81 4.71 46.34 -33.56
CA ASP A 81 4.35 46.73 -34.93
C ASP A 81 5.06 48.00 -35.43
N CYS A 82 5.62 48.81 -34.53
CA CYS A 82 6.21 50.12 -34.83
C CYS A 82 7.68 50.19 -34.35
N PRO A 83 8.62 50.66 -35.19
CA PRO A 83 10.03 50.82 -34.80
C PRO A 83 10.25 51.76 -33.60
N GLU A 84 9.50 52.86 -33.51
CA GLU A 84 9.59 53.80 -32.39
C GLU A 84 9.09 53.19 -31.07
N GLU A 85 8.01 52.41 -31.12
CA GLU A 85 7.54 51.64 -29.98
C GLU A 85 8.58 50.60 -29.55
N ALA A 86 9.23 49.93 -30.51
CA ALA A 86 10.30 48.97 -30.24
C ALA A 86 11.49 49.64 -29.53
N ALA A 87 11.90 50.81 -30.01
CA ALA A 87 13.01 51.57 -29.43
C ALA A 87 12.73 51.99 -27.98
N ARG A 88 11.52 52.47 -27.70
CA ARG A 88 11.09 52.83 -26.34
C ARG A 88 11.03 51.60 -25.44
N LEU A 89 10.38 50.53 -25.90
CA LEU A 89 10.26 49.29 -25.14
C LEU A 89 11.64 48.71 -24.79
N ALA A 90 12.58 48.69 -25.74
CA ALA A 90 13.94 48.22 -25.50
C ALA A 90 14.67 49.07 -24.43
N ALA A 91 14.53 50.39 -24.49
CA ALA A 91 15.11 51.31 -23.50
C ALA A 91 14.51 51.11 -22.10
N ASP A 92 13.18 50.99 -22.01
CA ASP A 92 12.47 50.80 -20.75
C ASP A 92 12.80 49.44 -20.12
N VAL A 93 12.88 48.38 -20.93
CA VAL A 93 13.30 47.04 -20.47
C VAL A 93 14.74 47.08 -19.95
N LEU A 94 15.65 47.75 -20.66
CA LEU A 94 17.04 47.92 -20.23
C LEU A 94 17.11 48.67 -18.88
N HIS A 95 16.31 49.75 -18.73
CA HIS A 95 16.24 50.53 -17.50
C HIS A 95 15.74 49.68 -16.33
N VAL A 96 14.60 48.99 -16.49
CA VAL A 96 14.00 48.17 -15.44
C VAL A 96 14.98 47.10 -14.95
N HIS A 97 15.64 46.37 -15.87
CA HIS A 97 16.64 45.36 -15.49
C HIS A 97 17.86 45.96 -14.78
N ALA A 98 18.32 47.13 -15.19
CA ALA A 98 19.46 47.81 -14.57
C ALA A 98 19.21 48.13 -13.08
N GLN A 99 17.96 48.38 -12.68
CA GLN A 99 17.59 48.61 -11.27
C GLN A 99 17.85 47.39 -10.37
N CYS A 100 17.85 46.18 -10.94
CA CYS A 100 18.20 44.94 -10.25
C CYS A 100 19.67 44.52 -10.46
N GLY A 101 20.49 45.40 -11.07
CA GLY A 101 21.89 45.11 -11.42
C GLY A 101 22.03 44.15 -12.60
N PHE A 102 20.97 43.91 -13.38
CA PHE A 102 21.03 43.09 -14.57
C PHE A 102 21.36 43.95 -15.79
N GLU A 103 22.50 43.68 -16.43
CA GLU A 103 22.90 44.32 -17.67
C GLU A 103 22.59 43.41 -18.86
N MET A 104 21.65 43.83 -19.71
CA MET A 104 21.33 43.12 -20.94
C MET A 104 22.33 43.48 -22.04
N ARG A 105 22.82 42.46 -22.75
CA ARG A 105 23.81 42.58 -23.82
C ARG A 105 23.32 41.88 -25.08
N SER A 106 24.07 42.01 -26.17
CA SER A 106 23.82 41.33 -27.45
C SER A 106 22.49 41.72 -28.12
N TRP A 107 22.09 42.98 -28.01
CA TRP A 107 20.88 43.48 -28.68
C TRP A 107 21.03 43.41 -30.21
N VAL A 108 20.00 42.88 -30.87
CA VAL A 108 19.89 42.76 -32.33
C VAL A 108 18.45 43.07 -32.73
N SER A 109 18.26 43.73 -33.86
CA SER A 109 16.94 44.00 -34.44
C SER A 109 17.00 43.86 -35.96
N ASN A 110 15.87 43.51 -36.59
CA ASN A 110 15.70 43.59 -38.03
C ASN A 110 15.63 45.05 -38.54
N VAL A 111 15.27 45.99 -37.67
CA VAL A 111 15.22 47.42 -37.97
C VAL A 111 16.21 48.18 -37.07
N PRO A 112 17.23 48.86 -37.64
CA PRO A 112 18.23 49.60 -36.85
C PRO A 112 17.65 50.67 -35.93
N GLU A 113 16.55 51.32 -36.33
CA GLU A 113 15.87 52.37 -35.54
C GLU A 113 15.35 51.86 -34.19
N ALA A 114 15.03 50.56 -34.09
CA ALA A 114 14.61 49.94 -32.84
C ALA A 114 15.72 49.91 -31.78
N LEU A 115 16.98 50.10 -32.16
CA LEU A 115 18.13 50.13 -31.23
C LEU A 115 18.63 51.55 -30.94
N LYS A 116 17.90 52.58 -31.38
CA LYS A 116 18.31 54.00 -31.28
C LYS A 116 18.73 54.44 -29.87
N TYR A 117 18.04 53.95 -28.83
CA TYR A 117 18.30 54.31 -27.44
C TYR A 117 19.24 53.35 -26.70
N ILE A 118 19.69 52.28 -27.37
CA ILE A 118 20.57 51.28 -26.77
C ILE A 118 22.03 51.66 -27.05
N PRO A 119 22.89 51.79 -26.03
CA PRO A 119 24.31 52.04 -26.23
C PRO A 119 24.98 51.00 -27.14
N ALA A 120 25.87 51.46 -28.04
CA ALA A 120 26.51 50.61 -29.04
C ALA A 120 27.31 49.42 -28.44
N HIS A 121 27.89 49.58 -27.25
CA HIS A 121 28.63 48.50 -26.59
C HIS A 121 27.73 47.35 -26.07
N LEU A 122 26.42 47.56 -26.02
CA LEU A 122 25.43 46.52 -25.66
C LEU A 122 24.85 45.84 -26.90
N HIS A 123 25.15 46.34 -28.10
CA HIS A 123 24.75 45.68 -29.34
C HIS A 123 25.58 44.41 -29.52
N LYS A 124 25.05 43.43 -30.25
CA LYS A 124 25.83 42.23 -30.57
C LYS A 124 26.98 42.61 -31.51
N GLU A 125 28.22 42.48 -31.06
CA GLU A 125 29.39 42.66 -31.93
C GLU A 125 29.31 41.66 -33.10
N SER A 126 29.62 42.12 -34.31
CA SER A 126 29.68 41.30 -35.54
C SER A 126 30.80 40.24 -35.51
N THR A 127 31.50 40.09 -34.39
CA THR A 127 32.56 39.12 -34.14
C THR A 127 32.01 37.99 -33.30
N GLY A 128 31.93 36.79 -33.89
CA GLY A 128 31.43 35.59 -33.25
C GLY A 128 32.07 35.36 -31.88
N ASN A 129 31.23 35.11 -30.87
CA ASN A 129 31.72 34.50 -29.65
C ASN A 129 32.35 33.16 -30.01
N ILE A 130 33.62 33.05 -29.66
CA ILE A 130 34.44 31.85 -29.69
C ILE A 130 33.73 30.82 -28.82
N ASP A 131 32.98 29.92 -29.44
CA ASP A 131 32.79 28.58 -28.89
C ASP A 131 34.19 27.95 -28.89
N LEU A 132 34.63 27.44 -27.75
CA LEU A 132 35.90 26.71 -27.59
C LEU A 132 35.83 25.35 -28.31
N ASN A 133 35.62 25.36 -29.62
CA ASN A 133 35.89 24.25 -30.52
C ASN A 133 36.86 24.75 -31.58
N LEU A 134 38.06 24.15 -31.57
CA LEU A 134 39.04 24.23 -32.65
C LEU A 134 38.37 23.83 -33.97
N ASP A 135 38.21 24.78 -34.89
CA ASP A 135 38.76 24.74 -36.25
C ASP A 135 38.05 25.73 -37.18
N GLY A 136 38.82 26.63 -37.79
CA GLY A 136 38.53 27.17 -39.13
C GLY A 136 37.57 28.37 -39.22
N ALA A 137 38.14 29.55 -39.43
CA ALA A 137 37.44 30.81 -39.62
C ALA A 137 36.60 30.89 -40.90
N GLN A 138 35.32 31.31 -40.76
CA GLN A 138 34.63 32.19 -41.71
C GLN A 138 33.70 33.13 -40.94
N VAL A 139 33.75 34.43 -41.27
CA VAL A 139 32.88 35.47 -40.70
C VAL A 139 31.47 35.29 -41.26
N LYS A 140 30.55 34.78 -40.43
CA LYS A 140 29.10 34.71 -40.69
C LYS A 140 28.39 35.47 -39.58
N SER A 141 27.38 36.28 -39.92
CA SER A 141 26.46 36.89 -38.96
C SER A 141 25.56 35.80 -38.34
N ASP A 142 26.11 35.01 -37.43
CA ASP A 142 25.42 33.87 -36.84
C ASP A 142 24.57 34.33 -35.64
N VAL A 143 23.42 34.94 -35.94
CA VAL A 143 22.43 35.31 -34.92
C VAL A 143 21.51 34.12 -34.68
N ARG A 144 21.65 33.50 -33.52
CA ARG A 144 20.73 32.45 -33.05
C ARG A 144 19.72 33.06 -32.09
N VAL A 145 18.45 32.68 -32.26
CA VAL A 145 17.32 33.04 -31.39
C VAL A 145 16.74 31.75 -30.86
N LEU A 146 16.91 31.49 -29.56
CA LEU A 146 16.51 30.23 -28.92
C LEU A 146 17.00 28.98 -29.67
N GLY A 147 18.21 29.04 -30.24
CA GLY A 147 18.82 27.96 -31.02
C GLY A 147 18.52 27.97 -32.53
N LEU A 148 17.49 28.68 -33.00
CA LEU A 148 17.20 28.84 -34.43
C LEU A 148 18.09 29.92 -35.05
N HIS A 149 18.61 29.69 -36.26
CA HIS A 149 19.33 30.74 -36.99
C HIS A 149 18.34 31.77 -37.54
N TRP A 150 18.52 33.03 -37.17
CA TRP A 150 17.72 34.16 -37.63
C TRP A 150 18.61 35.12 -38.41
N ASN A 151 18.16 35.51 -39.61
CA ASN A 151 18.75 36.59 -40.37
C ASN A 151 17.95 37.89 -40.10
N PRO A 152 18.51 38.86 -39.37
CA PRO A 152 17.80 40.11 -39.08
C PRO A 152 17.52 40.96 -40.32
N LEU A 153 18.38 40.90 -41.35
CA LEU A 153 18.24 41.74 -42.55
C LEU A 153 17.02 41.33 -43.38
N ASP A 154 16.85 40.03 -43.59
CA ASP A 154 15.72 39.47 -44.35
C ASP A 154 14.49 39.17 -43.46
N ASP A 155 14.64 39.30 -42.13
CA ASP A 155 13.69 38.83 -41.10
C ASP A 155 13.19 37.39 -41.31
N THR A 156 14.13 36.47 -41.55
CA THR A 156 13.85 35.06 -41.85
C THR A 156 14.64 34.10 -40.98
N PHE A 157 14.02 32.96 -40.64
CA PHE A 157 14.71 31.81 -40.07
C PHE A 157 15.35 30.96 -41.18
N ASN A 158 16.52 30.40 -40.88
CA ASN A 158 17.26 29.49 -41.76
C ASN A 158 17.78 28.27 -40.99
N PHE A 159 18.15 27.21 -41.71
CA PHE A 159 18.57 25.92 -41.12
C PHE A 159 19.92 25.45 -41.66
N LYS A 160 20.66 26.32 -42.34
CA LYS A 160 21.84 25.98 -43.17
C LYS A 160 22.86 25.11 -42.45
N GLU A 161 23.16 25.43 -41.19
CA GLU A 161 24.19 24.73 -40.42
C GLU A 161 23.69 23.42 -39.79
N ASP A 162 22.38 23.24 -39.71
CA ASP A 162 21.76 22.06 -39.11
C ASP A 162 21.51 20.96 -40.15
N VAL A 163 21.32 21.33 -41.42
CA VAL A 163 20.86 20.46 -42.52
C VAL A 163 21.94 20.08 -43.54
N ASP A 164 23.20 20.44 -43.30
CA ASP A 164 24.34 20.06 -44.16
C ASP A 164 25.34 19.15 -43.43
N PRO A 165 24.94 17.93 -43.01
CA PRO A 165 25.88 16.98 -42.46
C PRO A 165 26.84 16.45 -43.56
N PRO A 166 28.12 16.20 -43.22
CA PRO A 166 29.04 15.55 -44.14
C PRO A 166 28.53 14.13 -44.43
N LEU A 167 28.55 13.72 -45.70
CA LEU A 167 28.12 12.37 -46.07
C LEU A 167 29.08 11.36 -45.44
N PRO A 168 28.61 10.44 -44.58
CA PRO A 168 29.51 9.55 -43.87
C PRO A 168 30.04 8.44 -44.81
N SER A 169 31.31 8.08 -44.65
CA SER A 169 31.95 7.02 -45.45
C SER A 169 31.33 5.63 -45.24
N LYS A 170 30.78 5.40 -44.05
CA LYS A 170 29.97 4.24 -43.67
C LYS A 170 28.74 4.76 -42.95
N PHE A 171 27.57 4.20 -43.23
CA PHE A 171 26.36 4.49 -42.46
C PHE A 171 26.29 3.54 -41.26
N THR A 172 26.23 4.06 -40.04
CA THR A 172 25.99 3.30 -38.81
C THR A 172 24.81 3.90 -38.06
N LYS A 173 24.16 3.14 -37.17
CA LYS A 173 23.07 3.66 -36.34
C LYS A 173 23.46 4.94 -35.60
N ARG A 174 24.69 4.98 -35.06
CA ARG A 174 25.19 6.13 -34.30
C ARG A 174 25.27 7.39 -35.17
N GLN A 175 25.82 7.27 -36.37
CA GLN A 175 26.01 8.41 -37.27
C GLN A 175 24.69 8.95 -37.78
N VAL A 176 23.81 8.08 -38.28
CA VAL A 176 22.51 8.53 -38.82
C VAL A 176 21.63 9.15 -37.73
N LEU A 177 21.69 8.63 -36.49
CA LEU A 177 20.97 9.22 -35.37
C LEU A 177 21.57 10.58 -34.97
N ARG A 178 22.90 10.69 -34.89
CA ARG A 178 23.58 11.96 -34.58
C ARG A 178 23.18 13.04 -35.59
N ASP A 179 23.22 12.70 -36.87
CA ASP A 179 22.96 13.66 -37.95
C ASP A 179 21.46 14.01 -38.02
N LEU A 180 20.55 13.06 -37.75
CA LEU A 180 19.11 13.33 -37.61
C LEU A 180 18.79 14.23 -36.41
N MET A 181 19.44 14.01 -35.26
CA MET A 181 19.20 14.76 -34.02
C MET A 181 19.94 16.11 -33.98
N ARG A 182 20.85 16.36 -34.92
CA ARG A 182 21.48 17.67 -35.12
C ARG A 182 20.46 18.73 -35.58
N ILE A 183 19.39 18.31 -36.27
CA ILE A 183 18.39 19.21 -36.83
C ILE A 183 17.58 19.85 -35.70
N TYR A 184 17.86 21.12 -35.41
CA TYR A 184 17.15 21.88 -34.39
C TYR A 184 15.91 22.57 -34.98
N ASP A 185 14.78 21.86 -34.96
CA ASP A 185 13.49 22.35 -35.49
C ASP A 185 12.36 22.23 -34.44
N PRO A 186 12.28 23.15 -33.46
CA PRO A 186 11.29 23.09 -32.40
C PRO A 186 9.85 23.31 -32.89
N LEU A 187 9.66 24.09 -33.96
CA LEU A 187 8.36 24.45 -34.52
C LEU A 187 7.89 23.47 -35.61
N GLY A 188 8.75 22.58 -36.10
CA GLY A 188 8.36 21.57 -37.09
C GLY A 188 8.27 22.14 -38.51
N PHE A 189 9.12 23.11 -38.86
CA PHE A 189 9.23 23.63 -40.21
C PHE A 189 9.69 22.54 -41.20
N LEU A 190 10.71 21.78 -40.82
CA LEU A 190 11.33 20.71 -41.61
C LEU A 190 10.69 19.34 -41.37
N GLN A 191 9.46 19.32 -40.84
CA GLN A 191 8.84 18.10 -40.34
C GLN A 191 8.72 16.98 -41.38
N PRO A 192 8.46 17.22 -42.68
CA PRO A 192 8.49 16.17 -43.70
C PRO A 192 9.82 15.40 -43.70
N GLU A 193 10.93 16.11 -43.82
CA GLU A 193 12.26 15.47 -43.89
C GLU A 193 12.69 14.86 -42.55
N VAL A 194 12.37 15.51 -41.43
CA VAL A 194 12.63 14.95 -40.10
C VAL A 194 11.80 13.67 -39.86
N THR A 195 10.55 13.62 -40.34
CA THR A 195 9.69 12.44 -40.18
C THR A 195 10.19 11.27 -41.01
N LYS A 196 10.59 11.51 -42.26
CA LYS A 196 11.26 10.49 -43.09
C LYS A 196 12.48 9.92 -42.39
N GLY A 197 13.37 10.78 -41.89
CA GLY A 197 14.56 10.34 -41.15
C GLY A 197 14.22 9.49 -39.92
N LYS A 198 13.17 9.86 -39.18
CA LYS A 198 12.68 9.07 -38.03
C LYS A 198 12.08 7.72 -38.45
N ILE A 199 11.37 7.64 -39.58
CA ILE A 199 10.85 6.38 -40.15
C ILE A 199 12.02 5.48 -40.57
N LEU A 200 13.00 6.01 -41.30
CA LEU A 200 14.20 5.29 -41.72
C LEU A 200 15.00 4.78 -40.51
N PHE A 201 15.13 5.61 -39.47
CA PHE A 201 15.78 5.20 -38.23
C PHE A 201 15.03 4.06 -37.54
N GLN A 202 13.69 4.11 -37.50
CA GLN A 202 12.88 3.01 -36.95
C GLN A 202 13.09 1.70 -37.73
N ARG A 203 13.28 1.74 -39.06
CA ARG A 203 13.59 0.57 -39.89
C ARG A 203 15.00 0.04 -39.61
N THR A 204 15.98 0.93 -39.64
CA THR A 204 17.39 0.65 -39.32
C THR A 204 17.53 0.00 -37.94
N TRP A 205 16.72 0.44 -36.97
CA TRP A 205 16.70 -0.13 -35.62
C TRP A 205 16.31 -1.61 -35.59
N ARG A 206 15.45 -2.07 -36.51
CA ARG A 206 14.99 -3.47 -36.60
C ARG A 206 15.99 -4.40 -37.30
N LEU A 207 16.89 -3.86 -38.11
CA LEU A 207 17.75 -4.64 -39.02
C LEU A 207 19.16 -4.88 -38.50
N VAL A 208 19.69 -3.94 -37.74
CA VAL A 208 21.05 -4.01 -37.18
C VAL A 208 20.93 -4.07 -35.68
N ASP A 209 21.73 -4.85 -34.95
CA ASP A 209 21.64 -4.90 -33.48
C ASP A 209 22.58 -3.89 -32.80
N SER A 210 23.80 -3.71 -33.33
CA SER A 210 24.84 -2.88 -32.74
C SER A 210 24.90 -1.45 -33.32
N TRP A 211 25.43 -0.51 -32.53
CA TRP A 211 25.47 0.92 -32.86
C TRP A 211 26.44 1.30 -33.98
N ASP A 212 27.58 0.60 -34.04
CA ASP A 212 28.73 0.94 -34.87
C ASP A 212 28.91 -0.03 -36.07
N VAL A 213 27.95 -0.93 -36.28
CA VAL A 213 27.91 -1.85 -37.42
C VAL A 213 27.37 -1.11 -38.66
N PRO A 214 28.04 -1.23 -39.83
CA PRO A 214 27.57 -0.63 -41.07
C PRO A 214 26.18 -1.15 -41.49
N LEU A 215 25.34 -0.26 -42.03
CA LEU A 215 24.01 -0.61 -42.54
C LEU A 215 24.10 -1.48 -43.81
N PRO A 216 23.14 -2.41 -44.02
CA PRO A 216 23.03 -3.17 -45.27
C PRO A 216 22.87 -2.25 -46.49
N CYS A 217 23.35 -2.70 -47.66
CA CYS A 217 23.28 -1.93 -48.90
C CYS A 217 21.85 -1.49 -49.28
N SER A 218 20.82 -2.27 -48.91
CA SER A 218 19.41 -1.94 -49.18
C SER A 218 18.90 -0.70 -48.42
N GLU A 219 19.39 -0.47 -47.20
CA GLU A 219 19.03 0.71 -46.39
C GLU A 219 19.91 1.91 -46.69
N ARG A 220 21.16 1.66 -47.12
CA ARG A 220 22.11 2.70 -47.48
C ARG A 220 21.56 3.65 -48.53
N ALA A 221 20.92 3.13 -49.59
CA ALA A 221 20.36 3.95 -50.65
C ALA A 221 19.28 4.93 -50.14
N GLN A 222 18.43 4.51 -49.20
CA GLN A 222 17.39 5.36 -48.60
C GLN A 222 17.99 6.46 -47.71
N TRP A 223 19.05 6.16 -46.96
CA TRP A 223 19.79 7.19 -46.23
C TRP A 223 20.53 8.14 -47.16
N ASP A 224 21.20 7.65 -48.21
CA ASP A 224 21.85 8.50 -49.21
C ASP A 224 20.87 9.46 -49.90
N GLU A 225 19.62 9.04 -50.11
CA GLU A 225 18.52 9.90 -50.59
C GLU A 225 18.12 10.93 -49.53
N TRP A 226 17.88 10.52 -48.28
CA TRP A 226 17.55 11.44 -47.20
C TRP A 226 18.62 12.53 -46.97
N TYR A 227 19.91 12.17 -47.03
CA TYR A 227 21.02 13.14 -46.91
C TYR A 227 21.05 14.14 -48.09
N ARG A 228 20.56 13.77 -49.28
CA ARG A 228 20.42 14.68 -50.41
C ARG A 228 19.20 15.59 -50.23
N ASP A 229 18.07 15.02 -49.83
CA ASP A 229 16.83 15.76 -49.57
C ASP A 229 17.03 16.81 -48.49
N ILE A 230 17.61 16.46 -47.34
CA ILE A 230 17.80 17.40 -46.23
C ILE A 230 18.72 18.57 -46.61
N LYS A 231 19.74 18.34 -47.45
CA LYS A 231 20.63 19.38 -47.97
C LYS A 231 19.90 20.36 -48.89
N SER A 232 18.89 19.91 -49.63
CA SER A 232 18.09 20.80 -50.49
C SER A 232 17.32 21.85 -49.68
N VAL A 233 16.98 21.54 -48.43
CA VAL A 233 16.24 22.44 -47.54
C VAL A 233 17.10 23.57 -46.97
N ASN A 234 18.42 23.56 -47.23
CA ASN A 234 19.33 24.64 -46.87
C ASN A 234 18.91 26.00 -47.47
N ALA A 235 18.31 25.99 -48.67
CA ALA A 235 17.83 27.19 -49.33
C ALA A 235 16.52 27.74 -48.74
N CYS A 236 15.84 27.00 -47.86
CA CYS A 236 14.55 27.41 -47.33
C CYS A 236 14.70 28.55 -46.33
N LYS A 237 13.95 29.63 -46.59
CA LYS A 237 13.81 30.79 -45.71
C LYS A 237 12.38 30.85 -45.19
N VAL A 238 12.22 30.85 -43.87
CA VAL A 238 10.90 30.97 -43.24
C VAL A 238 10.74 32.38 -42.68
N PRO A 239 9.77 33.17 -43.14
CA PRO A 239 9.52 34.49 -42.56
C PRO A 239 9.22 34.38 -41.06
N ARG A 240 9.89 35.20 -40.23
CA ARG A 240 9.64 35.23 -38.77
C ARG A 240 8.27 35.84 -38.47
N ALA A 241 7.91 36.92 -39.17
CA ALA A 241 6.63 37.61 -38.99
C ALA A 241 5.50 36.85 -39.69
N TYR A 242 4.39 36.60 -38.97
CA TYR A 242 3.20 35.94 -39.54
C TYR A 242 2.34 36.86 -40.40
N LYS A 243 2.25 38.15 -40.06
CA LYS A 243 1.42 39.11 -40.77
C LYS A 243 2.31 40.03 -41.60
N VAL A 244 1.84 40.39 -42.80
CA VAL A 244 2.28 41.60 -43.48
C VAL A 244 1.73 42.79 -42.69
N PHE A 245 2.50 43.88 -42.54
CA PHE A 245 2.09 45.07 -41.79
C PHE A 245 0.97 45.84 -42.50
N SER A 246 -0.22 45.24 -42.53
CA SER A 246 -1.45 45.79 -43.10
C SER A 246 -2.65 45.35 -42.26
N THR A 247 -3.73 46.13 -42.31
CA THR A 247 -4.90 45.89 -41.49
C THR A 247 -5.73 44.74 -42.06
N PHE A 248 -5.76 43.61 -41.36
CA PHE A 248 -6.62 42.47 -41.71
C PHE A 248 -8.02 42.61 -41.09
N VAL A 249 -9.01 41.98 -41.72
CA VAL A 249 -10.41 41.91 -41.27
C VAL A 249 -10.61 40.66 -40.41
N THR A 250 -10.08 39.51 -40.83
CA THR A 250 -10.19 38.25 -40.10
C THR A 250 -8.83 37.55 -40.00
N GLN A 251 -8.63 36.86 -38.88
CA GLN A 251 -7.49 35.99 -38.64
C GLN A 251 -8.02 34.60 -38.25
N GLU A 252 -7.76 33.60 -39.09
CA GLU A 252 -8.30 32.26 -38.95
C GLU A 252 -7.16 31.25 -38.76
N LEU A 253 -7.37 30.28 -37.86
CA LEU A 253 -6.42 29.19 -37.62
C LEU A 253 -6.86 27.95 -38.39
N HIS A 254 -6.04 27.49 -39.32
CA HIS A 254 -6.30 26.28 -40.11
C HIS A 254 -5.32 25.18 -39.73
N VAL A 255 -5.84 24.04 -39.28
CA VAL A 255 -5.02 22.89 -38.88
C VAL A 255 -5.37 21.68 -39.73
N PHE A 256 -4.38 21.18 -40.46
CA PHE A 256 -4.49 19.96 -41.27
C PHE A 256 -3.96 18.78 -40.49
N THR A 257 -4.62 17.64 -40.62
CA THR A 257 -4.25 16.40 -39.94
C THR A 257 -4.27 15.24 -40.93
N ASP A 258 -3.29 14.36 -40.83
CA ASP A 258 -3.19 13.19 -41.69
C ASP A 258 -2.52 12.01 -40.95
N ALA A 259 -2.82 10.78 -41.39
CA ALA A 259 -2.14 9.59 -40.93
C ALA A 259 -1.96 8.56 -42.03
N SER A 260 -0.76 7.98 -42.05
CA SER A 260 -0.41 6.79 -42.83
C SER A 260 -0.08 5.61 -41.89
N GLU A 261 0.20 4.44 -42.47
CA GLU A 261 0.72 3.30 -41.72
C GLU A 261 2.11 3.55 -41.11
N LEU A 262 2.84 4.55 -41.61
CA LEU A 262 4.22 4.86 -41.21
C LEU A 262 4.29 5.97 -40.17
N ALA A 263 3.44 6.99 -40.26
CA ALA A 263 3.43 8.14 -39.36
C ALA A 263 2.09 8.87 -39.39
N TYR A 264 1.85 9.69 -38.37
CA TYR A 264 0.74 10.64 -38.35
C TYR A 264 1.25 12.03 -38.00
N ALA A 265 0.67 13.05 -38.62
CA ALA A 265 1.15 14.42 -38.55
C ALA A 265 0.01 15.44 -38.57
N CYS A 266 0.35 16.66 -38.15
CA CYS A 266 -0.50 17.83 -38.30
C CYS A 266 0.32 19.08 -38.59
N VAL A 267 -0.27 20.03 -39.31
CA VAL A 267 0.35 21.32 -39.64
C VAL A 267 -0.67 22.45 -39.50
N ALA A 268 -0.22 23.60 -38.98
CA ALA A 268 -1.07 24.74 -38.68
C ALA A 268 -0.62 26.00 -39.45
N TYR A 269 -1.60 26.74 -39.97
CA TYR A 269 -1.41 27.98 -40.70
C TYR A 269 -2.32 29.08 -40.15
N TRP A 270 -1.82 30.31 -40.14
CA TRP A 270 -2.66 31.49 -40.04
C TRP A 270 -3.15 31.87 -41.43
N ARG A 271 -4.45 32.16 -41.55
CA ARG A 271 -5.06 32.77 -42.71
C ARG A 271 -5.51 34.17 -42.35
N PHE A 272 -4.93 35.17 -43.01
CA PHE A 272 -5.30 36.57 -42.86
C PHE A 272 -6.07 37.02 -44.10
N VAL A 273 -7.25 37.61 -43.90
CA VAL A 273 -8.03 38.23 -44.97
C VAL A 273 -7.95 39.74 -44.81
N PHE A 274 -7.42 40.44 -45.80
CA PHE A 274 -7.26 41.89 -45.77
C PHE A 274 -8.50 42.62 -46.28
N LYS A 275 -8.58 43.93 -46.00
CA LYS A 275 -9.72 44.78 -46.42
C LYS A 275 -9.91 44.84 -47.93
N ASP A 276 -8.86 44.61 -48.70
CA ASP A 276 -8.88 44.54 -50.16
C ASP A 276 -9.31 43.17 -50.71
N GLY A 277 -9.63 42.22 -49.82
CA GLY A 277 -10.02 40.85 -50.18
C GLY A 277 -8.84 39.92 -50.45
N THR A 278 -7.59 40.40 -50.37
CA THR A 278 -6.41 39.54 -50.53
C THR A 278 -6.24 38.64 -49.31
N THR A 279 -5.75 37.42 -49.55
CA THR A 279 -5.53 36.42 -48.49
C THR A 279 -4.05 36.08 -48.37
N HIS A 280 -3.53 36.10 -47.15
CA HIS A 280 -2.16 35.67 -46.84
C HIS A 280 -2.18 34.46 -45.91
N LEU A 281 -1.36 33.45 -46.24
CA LEU A 281 -1.16 32.25 -45.43
C LEU A 281 0.24 32.27 -44.83
N ALA A 282 0.33 32.06 -43.52
CA ALA A 282 1.60 31.97 -42.81
C ALA A 282 1.70 30.64 -42.06
N PHE A 283 2.78 29.90 -42.30
CA PHE A 283 3.10 28.67 -41.57
C PHE A 283 3.39 28.99 -40.11
N ILE A 284 2.75 28.27 -39.18
CA ILE A 284 2.95 28.47 -37.74
C ILE A 284 3.87 27.41 -37.18
N ALA A 285 3.41 26.17 -37.24
CA ALA A 285 4.06 25.02 -36.63
C ALA A 285 3.47 23.73 -37.19
N SER A 286 4.23 22.66 -37.08
CA SER A 286 3.75 21.30 -37.33
C SER A 286 4.29 20.34 -36.28
N LYS A 287 3.65 19.16 -36.20
CA LYS A 287 4.11 18.05 -35.36
C LYS A 287 3.83 16.75 -36.07
N SER A 288 4.75 15.79 -35.92
CA SER A 288 4.54 14.42 -36.37
C SER A 288 4.98 13.40 -35.33
N ARG A 289 4.48 12.18 -35.49
CA ARG A 289 4.90 11.00 -34.75
C ARG A 289 4.96 9.79 -35.68
N VAL A 290 6.02 9.01 -35.57
CA VAL A 290 6.13 7.72 -36.27
C VAL A 290 5.09 6.75 -35.67
N ALA A 291 4.44 5.98 -36.54
CA ALA A 291 3.46 5.00 -36.13
C ALA A 291 4.09 3.96 -35.18
N PRO A 292 3.36 3.50 -34.15
CA PRO A 292 3.86 2.47 -33.25
C PRO A 292 4.22 1.18 -33.97
N LEU A 293 5.23 0.46 -33.47
CA LEU A 293 5.59 -0.88 -33.97
C LEU A 293 4.46 -1.90 -33.81
N LYS A 294 3.58 -1.70 -32.83
CA LYS A 294 2.39 -2.52 -32.63
C LYS A 294 1.33 -2.11 -33.66
N PRO A 295 0.78 -3.06 -34.45
CA PRO A 295 -0.22 -2.75 -35.46
C PRO A 295 -1.40 -1.99 -34.87
N ALA A 296 -1.68 -0.81 -35.43
CA ALA A 296 -2.87 -0.02 -35.17
C ALA A 296 -3.64 0.13 -36.48
N SER A 297 -4.97 0.13 -36.41
CA SER A 297 -5.78 0.38 -37.60
C SER A 297 -5.61 1.82 -38.08
N ILE A 298 -5.69 2.03 -39.40
CA ILE A 298 -5.57 3.37 -40.03
C ILE A 298 -6.54 4.38 -39.37
N PRO A 299 -7.84 4.07 -39.14
CA PRO A 299 -8.75 5.00 -38.45
C PRO A 299 -8.30 5.40 -37.04
N ARG A 300 -7.61 4.52 -36.31
CA ARG A 300 -7.06 4.87 -34.98
C ARG A 300 -5.86 5.80 -35.10
N LEU A 301 -5.02 5.65 -36.13
CA LEU A 301 -3.91 6.56 -36.40
C LEU A 301 -4.41 7.93 -36.89
N GLU A 302 -5.41 7.96 -37.78
CA GLU A 302 -6.07 9.19 -38.21
C GLU A 302 -6.70 9.93 -37.01
N LEU A 303 -7.35 9.20 -36.08
CA LEU A 303 -7.87 9.80 -34.84
C LEU A 303 -6.75 10.35 -33.94
N GLN A 304 -5.56 9.73 -33.94
CA GLN A 304 -4.40 10.29 -33.24
C GLN A 304 -3.86 11.55 -33.93
N ALA A 305 -3.88 11.61 -35.27
CA ALA A 305 -3.52 12.82 -36.02
C ALA A 305 -4.46 13.97 -35.70
N ALA A 306 -5.78 13.70 -35.71
CA ALA A 306 -6.81 14.65 -35.30
C ALA A 306 -6.55 15.21 -33.90
N LEU A 307 -6.29 14.33 -32.92
CA LEU A 307 -5.98 14.75 -31.56
C LEU A 307 -4.69 15.56 -31.46
N LEU A 308 -3.64 15.19 -32.22
CA LEU A 308 -2.38 15.93 -32.26
C LEU A 308 -2.60 17.35 -32.79
N GLY A 309 -3.43 17.50 -33.84
CA GLY A 309 -3.82 18.78 -34.40
C GLY A 309 -4.59 19.66 -33.40
N VAL A 310 -5.53 19.08 -32.64
CA VAL A 310 -6.26 19.82 -31.59
C VAL A 310 -5.32 20.35 -30.51
N ARG A 311 -4.40 19.53 -30.03
CA ARG A 311 -3.40 19.94 -29.02
C ARG A 311 -2.45 21.02 -29.54
N LEU A 312 -2.04 20.92 -30.80
CA LEU A 312 -1.23 21.96 -31.45
C LEU A 312 -2.02 23.28 -31.54
N ALA A 313 -3.27 23.23 -31.97
CA ALA A 313 -4.14 24.40 -32.07
C ALA A 313 -4.35 25.09 -30.72
N GLN A 314 -4.54 24.32 -29.65
CA GLN A 314 -4.64 24.85 -28.28
C GLN A 314 -3.38 25.58 -27.86
N THR A 315 -2.22 24.96 -28.10
CA THR A 315 -0.92 25.55 -27.77
C THR A 315 -0.74 26.88 -28.50
N ILE A 316 -1.05 26.91 -29.80
CA ILE A 316 -1.01 28.14 -30.61
C ILE A 316 -1.94 29.21 -30.04
N CYS A 317 -3.20 28.86 -29.73
CA CYS A 317 -4.17 29.82 -29.19
C CYS A 317 -3.82 30.33 -27.79
N ALA A 318 -3.14 29.52 -26.98
CA ALA A 318 -2.73 29.90 -25.63
C ALA A 318 -1.50 30.82 -25.62
N GLU A 319 -0.54 30.55 -26.51
CA GLU A 319 0.76 31.25 -26.50
C GLU A 319 0.80 32.47 -27.44
N HIS A 320 -0.03 32.54 -28.48
CA HIS A 320 -0.06 33.69 -29.37
C HIS A 320 -0.86 34.86 -28.75
N ARG A 321 -0.33 36.08 -28.86
CA ARG A 321 -0.97 37.31 -28.33
C ARG A 321 -2.26 37.73 -29.07
N GLY A 322 -2.62 37.04 -30.16
CA GLY A 322 -3.81 37.30 -30.97
C GLY A 322 -4.78 36.13 -30.92
N HIS A 323 -6.08 36.44 -30.91
CA HIS A 323 -7.13 35.42 -30.91
C HIS A 323 -7.52 35.09 -32.36
N ALA A 324 -7.60 33.79 -32.66
CA ALA A 324 -8.23 33.35 -33.90
C ALA A 324 -9.70 33.76 -33.88
N SER A 325 -10.15 34.54 -34.87
CA SER A 325 -11.58 34.82 -35.08
C SER A 325 -12.34 33.53 -35.34
N ARG A 326 -11.67 32.54 -35.96
CA ARG A 326 -12.22 31.24 -36.29
C ARG A 326 -11.12 30.18 -36.32
N ARG A 327 -11.47 28.93 -35.98
CA ARG A 327 -10.60 27.76 -36.12
C ARG A 327 -11.24 26.75 -37.06
N VAL A 328 -10.44 26.14 -37.92
CA VAL A 328 -10.89 25.10 -38.86
C VAL A 328 -9.91 23.94 -38.83
N PHE A 329 -10.43 22.74 -38.55
CA PHE A 329 -9.69 21.49 -38.56
C PHE A 329 -10.01 20.71 -39.82
N TRP A 330 -8.98 20.30 -40.55
CA TRP A 330 -9.10 19.58 -41.82
C TRP A 330 -8.60 18.15 -41.66
N SER A 331 -9.42 17.20 -42.10
CA SER A 331 -9.08 15.78 -42.19
C SER A 331 -9.70 15.19 -43.44
N ASP A 332 -8.97 14.33 -44.13
CA ASP A 332 -9.46 13.57 -45.28
C ASP A 332 -10.18 12.27 -44.87
N SER A 333 -9.98 11.82 -43.61
CA SER A 333 -10.66 10.67 -43.03
C SER A 333 -12.13 10.92 -42.76
N LYS A 334 -12.98 10.40 -43.66
CA LYS A 334 -14.44 10.36 -43.45
C LYS A 334 -14.82 9.59 -42.18
N THR A 335 -14.04 8.57 -41.80
CA THR A 335 -14.28 7.76 -40.60
C THR A 335 -14.10 8.58 -39.33
N VAL A 336 -13.00 9.33 -39.21
CA VAL A 336 -12.75 10.19 -38.05
C VAL A 336 -13.77 11.32 -37.97
N LEU A 337 -14.11 11.95 -39.10
CA LEU A 337 -15.15 12.97 -39.13
C LEU A 337 -16.51 12.43 -38.69
N ALA A 338 -16.87 11.20 -39.10
CA ALA A 338 -18.09 10.54 -38.64
C ALA A 338 -18.06 10.22 -37.14
N TRP A 339 -16.90 9.82 -36.60
CA TRP A 339 -16.71 9.59 -35.17
C TRP A 339 -16.83 10.87 -34.34
N ILE A 340 -16.30 12.00 -34.83
CA ILE A 340 -16.39 13.31 -34.16
C ILE A 340 -17.84 13.82 -34.18
N ARG A 341 -18.59 13.55 -35.25
CA ARG A 341 -20.01 13.93 -35.38
C ARG A 341 -20.96 13.05 -34.55
N SER A 342 -20.49 11.96 -33.95
CA SER A 342 -21.32 11.01 -33.22
C SER A 342 -21.03 11.02 -31.71
N ASP A 343 -21.85 10.33 -30.91
CA ASP A 343 -21.66 10.26 -29.46
C ASP A 343 -20.45 9.38 -29.11
N SER A 344 -19.41 10.00 -28.53
CA SER A 344 -18.14 9.36 -28.14
C SER A 344 -18.32 8.14 -27.25
N ARG A 345 -19.42 8.04 -26.50
CA ARG A 345 -19.71 6.90 -25.59
C ARG A 345 -20.05 5.60 -26.33
N LYS A 346 -20.40 5.68 -27.62
CA LYS A 346 -20.73 4.52 -28.45
C LYS A 346 -19.51 3.66 -28.78
N TYR A 347 -18.30 4.22 -28.71
CA TYR A 347 -17.07 3.53 -29.12
C TYR A 347 -16.28 2.92 -27.95
N LYS A 348 -15.42 1.95 -28.25
CA LYS A 348 -14.49 1.34 -27.29
C LYS A 348 -13.58 2.38 -26.63
N ALA A 349 -13.03 2.06 -25.47
CA ALA A 349 -12.32 3.01 -24.60
C ALA A 349 -11.20 3.80 -25.31
N PHE A 350 -10.45 3.17 -26.24
CA PHE A 350 -9.43 3.88 -27.03
C PHE A 350 -10.04 5.05 -27.79
N VAL A 351 -11.00 4.79 -28.68
CA VAL A 351 -11.65 5.80 -29.52
C VAL A 351 -12.45 6.79 -28.66
N SER A 352 -13.23 6.29 -27.71
CA SER A 352 -14.09 7.08 -26.82
C SER A 352 -13.34 8.15 -26.03
N HIS A 353 -12.19 7.81 -25.44
CA HIS A 353 -11.43 8.78 -24.64
C HIS A 353 -10.82 9.90 -25.50
N ARG A 354 -10.34 9.59 -26.71
CA ARG A 354 -9.77 10.61 -27.61
C ARG A 354 -10.84 11.49 -28.22
N LEU A 355 -12.00 10.92 -28.57
CA LEU A 355 -13.16 11.71 -28.98
C LEU A 355 -13.66 12.61 -27.85
N GLY A 356 -13.60 12.15 -26.59
CA GLY A 356 -13.89 12.98 -25.42
C GLY A 356 -12.97 14.21 -25.35
N GLU A 357 -11.66 14.00 -25.48
CA GLU A 357 -10.68 15.09 -25.47
C GLU A 357 -10.86 16.07 -26.65
N ILE A 358 -11.16 15.55 -27.85
CA ILE A 358 -11.48 16.39 -29.02
C ILE A 358 -12.75 17.21 -28.78
N ALA A 359 -13.80 16.60 -28.22
CA ALA A 359 -15.08 17.24 -27.97
C ALA A 359 -15.05 18.27 -26.83
N GLU A 360 -14.13 18.14 -25.88
CA GLU A 360 -13.90 19.15 -24.82
C GLU A 360 -13.31 20.45 -25.37
N GLN A 361 -12.71 20.40 -26.56
CA GLN A 361 -11.76 21.42 -27.03
C GLN A 361 -12.12 22.01 -28.39
N THR A 362 -12.94 21.28 -29.14
CA THR A 362 -13.44 21.65 -30.47
C THR A 362 -14.93 21.43 -30.57
N GLN A 363 -15.55 22.14 -31.51
CA GLN A 363 -16.94 21.95 -31.89
C GLN A 363 -17.04 21.18 -33.21
N VAL A 364 -18.13 20.45 -33.41
CA VAL A 364 -18.35 19.62 -34.60
C VAL A 364 -18.32 20.43 -35.92
N ASN A 365 -18.75 21.70 -35.88
CA ASN A 365 -18.75 22.62 -37.01
C ASN A 365 -17.35 23.20 -37.36
N GLU A 366 -16.37 23.07 -36.46
CA GLU A 366 -14.97 23.44 -36.75
C GLU A 366 -14.28 22.39 -37.65
N TRP A 367 -14.83 21.18 -37.78
CA TRP A 367 -14.24 20.09 -38.55
C TRP A 367 -14.76 20.01 -39.98
N ARG A 368 -13.83 20.09 -40.95
CA ARG A 368 -14.09 20.00 -42.39
C ARG A 368 -13.35 18.84 -43.04
N TRP A 369 -13.96 18.36 -44.12
CA TRP A 369 -13.36 17.35 -44.98
C TRP A 369 -12.48 18.02 -46.03
N VAL A 370 -11.33 17.42 -46.34
CA VAL A 370 -10.45 17.82 -47.45
C VAL A 370 -10.11 16.58 -48.28
N PRO A 371 -10.04 16.67 -49.62
CA PRO A 371 -9.50 15.58 -50.44
C PRO A 371 -8.05 15.28 -50.06
N SER A 372 -7.65 14.00 -50.00
CA SER A 372 -6.26 13.62 -49.65
C SER A 372 -5.21 14.31 -50.53
N ALA A 373 -5.50 14.51 -51.83
CA ALA A 373 -4.60 15.22 -52.74
C ALA A 373 -4.35 16.69 -52.35
N LEU A 374 -5.30 17.33 -51.66
CA LEU A 374 -5.22 18.71 -51.18
C LEU A 374 -4.83 18.80 -49.69
N ASN A 375 -4.68 17.67 -49.00
CA ASN A 375 -4.30 17.62 -47.59
C ASN A 375 -2.79 17.81 -47.45
N VAL A 376 -2.35 18.97 -46.95
CA VAL A 376 -0.91 19.28 -46.82
C VAL A 376 -0.23 18.46 -45.73
N ALA A 377 -0.97 17.96 -44.73
CA ALA A 377 -0.40 17.10 -43.69
C ALA A 377 0.15 15.76 -44.23
N ASP A 378 -0.30 15.34 -45.42
CA ASP A 378 0.15 14.15 -46.13
C ASP A 378 1.65 14.21 -46.50
N ASP A 379 2.19 15.41 -46.72
CA ASP A 379 3.62 15.61 -47.01
C ASP A 379 4.51 15.17 -45.84
N ALA A 380 3.98 15.18 -44.60
CA ALA A 380 4.70 14.75 -43.41
C ALA A 380 4.44 13.30 -43.01
N THR A 381 3.49 12.60 -43.63
CA THR A 381 3.18 11.18 -43.33
C THR A 381 3.70 10.22 -44.39
N ARG A 382 4.06 10.73 -45.59
CA ARG A 382 4.63 9.97 -46.71
C ARG A 382 6.15 10.12 -46.81
N LEU A 383 6.76 9.21 -47.56
CA LEU A 383 8.21 9.20 -47.85
C LEU A 383 8.60 10.08 -49.06
N SER A 384 7.66 10.83 -49.66
CA SER A 384 7.91 11.69 -50.83
C SER A 384 8.52 13.04 -50.45
N THR A 385 9.35 13.63 -51.33
CA THR A 385 9.95 14.97 -51.17
C THR A 385 8.90 16.03 -50.83
N SER A 386 9.19 16.87 -49.84
CA SER A 386 8.30 17.97 -49.44
C SER A 386 8.00 18.87 -50.63
N SER A 387 6.72 19.15 -50.88
CA SER A 387 6.30 20.12 -51.90
C SER A 387 6.33 21.54 -51.33
N GLU A 388 6.45 22.56 -52.20
CA GLU A 388 6.35 23.98 -51.82
C GLU A 388 5.04 24.31 -51.08
N ARG A 389 3.97 23.51 -51.29
CA ARG A 389 2.68 23.65 -50.59
C ARG A 389 2.80 23.49 -49.07
N TRP A 390 3.82 22.78 -48.58
CA TRP A 390 4.09 22.65 -47.15
C TRP A 390 4.44 23.98 -46.50
N TRP A 391 5.11 24.88 -47.22
CA TRP A 391 5.55 26.16 -46.67
C TRP A 391 4.50 27.25 -46.86
N HIS A 392 3.84 27.22 -48.01
CA HIS A 392 2.92 28.27 -48.43
C HIS A 392 1.44 27.98 -48.15
N GLY A 393 1.15 26.81 -47.60
CA GLY A 393 -0.20 26.29 -47.40
C GLY A 393 -0.86 25.84 -48.72
N PRO A 394 -2.04 25.20 -48.64
CA PRO A 394 -2.77 24.77 -49.82
C PRO A 394 -3.40 25.97 -50.55
N SER A 395 -3.41 25.92 -51.89
CA SER A 395 -3.89 27.01 -52.74
C SER A 395 -5.34 27.40 -52.49
N PHE A 396 -6.23 26.43 -52.26
CA PHE A 396 -7.66 26.69 -52.05
C PHE A 396 -7.95 27.56 -50.82
N LEU A 397 -7.06 27.60 -49.82
CA LEU A 397 -7.24 28.52 -48.68
C LEU A 397 -7.03 29.99 -49.05
N ARG A 398 -6.49 30.29 -50.23
CA ARG A 398 -6.41 31.66 -50.76
C ARG A 398 -7.70 32.09 -51.48
N GLU A 399 -8.54 31.12 -51.82
CA GLU A 399 -9.84 31.34 -52.45
C GLU A 399 -10.91 31.64 -51.38
N GLN A 400 -12.11 32.00 -51.84
CA GLN A 400 -13.25 32.24 -50.96
C GLN A 400 -13.77 30.92 -50.36
N GLU A 401 -14.48 31.01 -49.24
CA GLU A 401 -14.91 29.83 -48.48
C GLU A 401 -15.90 28.95 -49.26
N GLU A 402 -16.66 29.56 -50.17
CA GLU A 402 -17.62 28.88 -51.05
C GLU A 402 -16.93 27.91 -52.02
N ASP A 403 -15.69 28.23 -52.42
CA ASP A 403 -14.88 27.44 -53.35
C ASP A 403 -14.06 26.34 -52.63
N TRP A 404 -14.10 26.31 -51.29
CA TRP A 404 -13.38 25.29 -50.54
C TRP A 404 -13.96 23.89 -50.77
N PRO A 405 -13.14 22.83 -50.62
CA PRO A 405 -13.61 21.46 -50.85
C PRO A 405 -14.80 21.10 -49.96
N GLN A 406 -15.88 20.64 -50.59
CA GLN A 406 -17.06 20.13 -49.91
C GLN A 406 -17.17 18.60 -50.04
N PRO A 407 -17.72 17.90 -49.03
CA PRO A 407 -17.99 16.47 -49.16
C PRO A 407 -19.07 16.24 -50.23
N ASN A 408 -18.80 15.35 -51.20
CA ASN A 408 -19.82 14.92 -52.16
C ASN A 408 -21.07 14.41 -51.42
N ALA A 409 -22.23 15.01 -51.68
CA ALA A 409 -23.50 14.77 -50.99
C ALA A 409 -24.01 13.30 -51.07
N THR A 410 -23.40 12.47 -51.91
CA THR A 410 -23.84 11.11 -52.27
C THR A 410 -23.18 9.96 -51.48
N GLN A 411 -22.34 10.20 -50.48
CA GLN A 411 -21.63 9.11 -49.76
C GLN A 411 -21.70 9.21 -48.22
N ASN A 412 -22.89 9.47 -47.66
CA ASN A 412 -23.12 9.50 -46.21
C ASN A 412 -23.25 8.12 -45.52
N THR A 413 -22.89 7.03 -46.20
CA THR A 413 -22.74 5.71 -45.55
C THR A 413 -21.27 5.45 -45.28
N CYS A 414 -20.79 5.90 -44.13
CA CYS A 414 -19.59 5.29 -43.55
C CYS A 414 -20.00 3.89 -43.08
N PRO A 415 -19.23 2.82 -43.39
CA PRO A 415 -19.38 1.59 -42.65
C PRO A 415 -19.12 1.96 -41.19
N GLU A 416 -20.15 1.94 -40.34
CA GLU A 416 -19.92 1.93 -38.90
C GLU A 416 -18.91 0.82 -38.69
N ASN A 417 -17.67 1.16 -38.30
CA ASN A 417 -16.65 0.17 -37.99
C ASN A 417 -17.19 -0.59 -36.77
N GLU A 418 -18.01 -1.62 -37.00
CA GLU A 418 -18.72 -2.39 -35.97
C GLU A 418 -17.74 -2.93 -34.93
N LEU A 419 -16.49 -3.11 -35.35
CA LEU A 419 -15.35 -3.51 -34.53
C LEU A 419 -14.94 -2.49 -33.46
N GLU A 420 -15.20 -1.19 -33.65
CA GLU A 420 -14.87 -0.13 -32.67
C GLU A 420 -16.07 0.36 -31.87
N LEU A 421 -17.28 0.00 -32.29
CA LEU A 421 -18.45 0.17 -31.44
C LEU A 421 -18.29 -0.70 -30.19
N ARG A 422 -18.69 -0.15 -29.04
CA ARG A 422 -19.00 -1.02 -27.91
C ARG A 422 -20.14 -1.94 -28.38
N PRO A 423 -20.13 -3.23 -28.03
CA PRO A 423 -21.31 -4.05 -28.21
C PRO A 423 -22.48 -3.23 -27.67
N ARG A 424 -23.45 -2.89 -28.53
CA ARG A 424 -24.75 -2.44 -28.04
C ARG A 424 -25.21 -3.60 -27.19
N GLU A 425 -25.09 -3.48 -25.87
CA GLU A 425 -25.86 -4.31 -24.98
C GLU A 425 -27.29 -4.07 -25.44
N LYS A 426 -27.86 -5.05 -26.16
CA LYS A 426 -29.29 -5.09 -26.40
C LYS A 426 -29.87 -4.87 -25.02
N VAL A 427 -30.59 -3.77 -24.84
CA VAL A 427 -31.46 -3.59 -23.69
C VAL A 427 -32.58 -4.63 -23.86
N GLN A 428 -32.25 -5.90 -23.65
CA GLN A 428 -33.17 -6.78 -22.95
C GLN A 428 -33.47 -6.04 -21.64
N SER A 429 -34.72 -6.06 -21.22
CA SER A 429 -35.14 -5.57 -19.92
C SER A 429 -34.31 -6.23 -18.82
N VAL A 430 -33.13 -5.69 -18.52
CA VAL A 430 -32.31 -6.12 -17.40
C VAL A 430 -32.97 -5.49 -16.19
N ASN A 431 -33.57 -6.33 -15.36
CA ASN A 431 -33.99 -5.97 -14.01
C ASN A 431 -32.79 -5.37 -13.29
N TYR A 432 -32.67 -4.04 -13.29
CA TYR A 432 -31.56 -3.34 -12.67
C TYR A 432 -31.48 -3.74 -11.19
N ILE A 433 -30.38 -4.40 -10.80
CA ILE A 433 -29.96 -4.48 -9.40
C ILE A 433 -29.61 -3.04 -9.01
N PHE A 434 -30.58 -2.33 -8.44
CA PHE A 434 -30.53 -0.89 -8.19
C PHE A 434 -29.33 -0.46 -7.31
N LEU A 435 -28.84 -1.36 -6.42
CA LEU A 435 -27.67 -1.13 -5.56
C LEU A 435 -26.96 -2.46 -5.29
N SER A 436 -25.73 -2.65 -5.78
CA SER A 436 -24.91 -3.81 -5.41
C SER A 436 -24.46 -3.71 -3.95
N ALA A 437 -24.94 -4.63 -3.11
CA ALA A 437 -24.58 -4.70 -1.70
C ALA A 437 -23.09 -5.00 -1.45
N GLU A 438 -22.37 -5.55 -2.44
CA GLU A 438 -20.93 -5.85 -2.34
C GLU A 438 -20.06 -4.59 -2.22
N ARG A 439 -20.57 -3.43 -2.67
CA ARG A 439 -19.88 -2.14 -2.57
C ARG A 439 -19.93 -1.52 -1.17
N PHE A 440 -20.62 -2.16 -0.23
CA PHE A 440 -20.85 -1.63 1.11
C PHE A 440 -20.28 -2.57 2.17
N SER A 441 -19.66 -2.00 3.19
CA SER A 441 -19.16 -2.71 4.38
C SER A 441 -20.07 -2.55 5.60
N ASN A 442 -21.11 -1.72 5.50
CA ASN A 442 -22.00 -1.37 6.61
C ASN A 442 -23.47 -1.37 6.17
N TRP A 443 -24.29 -2.17 6.87
CA TRP A 443 -25.73 -2.29 6.62
C TRP A 443 -26.49 -0.97 6.70
N ARG A 444 -26.23 -0.15 7.72
CA ARG A 444 -26.91 1.14 7.91
C ARG A 444 -26.55 2.13 6.80
N ARG A 445 -25.31 2.09 6.30
CA ARG A 445 -24.88 2.89 5.15
C ARG A 445 -25.61 2.46 3.89
N LEU A 446 -25.71 1.16 3.62
CA LEU A 446 -26.48 0.62 2.50
C LEU A 446 -27.96 1.05 2.58
N LEU A 447 -28.59 0.93 3.74
CA LEU A 447 -29.98 1.35 3.96
C LEU A 447 -30.20 2.85 3.70
N ARG A 448 -29.33 3.71 4.24
CA ARG A 448 -29.44 5.17 4.05
C ARG A 448 -29.24 5.57 2.60
N VAL A 449 -28.28 4.95 1.91
CA VAL A 449 -28.05 5.21 0.49
C VAL A 449 -29.25 4.74 -0.32
N ALA A 450 -29.74 3.52 -0.12
CA ALA A 450 -30.96 3.03 -0.77
C ALA A 450 -32.15 3.97 -0.55
N ALA A 451 -32.40 4.41 0.69
CA ALA A 451 -33.46 5.36 1.00
C ALA A 451 -33.28 6.70 0.28
N ARG A 452 -32.05 7.23 0.18
CA ARG A 452 -31.77 8.47 -0.56
C ARG A 452 -31.98 8.32 -2.07
N VAL A 453 -31.54 7.20 -2.65
CA VAL A 453 -31.75 6.98 -4.08
C VAL A 453 -33.25 6.81 -4.37
N PHE A 454 -34.02 6.12 -3.53
CA PHE A 454 -35.50 6.06 -3.67
C PHE A 454 -36.18 7.42 -3.52
N GLN A 455 -35.73 8.23 -2.57
CA GLN A 455 -36.24 9.59 -2.40
C GLN A 455 -35.93 10.44 -3.64
N PHE A 456 -34.73 10.31 -4.20
CA PHE A 456 -34.32 11.03 -5.40
C PHE A 456 -35.07 10.56 -6.66
N THR A 457 -35.22 9.24 -6.86
CA THR A 457 -36.01 8.73 -8.00
C THR A 457 -37.47 9.12 -7.92
N ARG A 458 -38.04 9.18 -6.71
CA ARG A 458 -39.39 9.73 -6.51
C ARG A 458 -39.45 11.22 -6.88
N LEU A 459 -38.48 12.03 -6.47
CA LEU A 459 -38.39 13.44 -6.88
C LEU A 459 -38.27 13.63 -8.39
N LEU A 460 -37.52 12.76 -9.08
CA LEU A 460 -37.41 12.81 -10.54
C LEU A 460 -38.73 12.46 -11.23
N ARG A 461 -39.41 11.40 -10.77
CA ARG A 461 -40.74 11.00 -11.28
C ARG A 461 -41.80 12.07 -11.00
N ASP A 462 -41.77 12.68 -9.82
CA ASP A 462 -42.69 13.75 -9.44
C ASP A 462 -42.41 15.05 -10.23
N ARG A 463 -41.16 15.30 -10.67
CA ARG A 463 -40.77 16.40 -11.57
C ARG A 463 -41.24 16.18 -13.01
N GLU A 464 -41.15 14.95 -13.49
CA GLU A 464 -41.62 14.57 -14.84
C GLU A 464 -43.15 14.67 -14.94
N ALA A 465 -43.86 14.45 -13.83
CA ALA A 465 -45.32 14.51 -13.76
C ALA A 465 -45.91 15.92 -13.50
N ARG A 466 -45.12 16.95 -13.17
CA ARG A 466 -45.62 18.30 -12.86
C ARG A 466 -44.98 19.36 -13.77
N SER A 467 -45.84 20.05 -14.54
CA SER A 467 -45.47 21.16 -15.43
C SER A 467 -44.72 22.29 -14.69
N THR A 468 -43.82 22.90 -15.43
CA THR A 468 -42.67 23.76 -15.11
C THR A 468 -42.96 25.10 -14.42
N ASP A 469 -43.58 25.17 -13.23
CA ASP A 469 -43.70 26.49 -12.57
C ASP A 469 -43.66 26.60 -11.02
N THR A 470 -43.42 25.51 -10.28
CA THR A 470 -43.27 25.60 -8.80
C THR A 470 -42.10 24.79 -8.25
N LEU A 471 -40.90 25.02 -8.76
CA LEU A 471 -39.71 24.20 -8.44
C LEU A 471 -38.52 24.97 -7.84
N ARG A 472 -38.75 26.12 -7.19
CA ARG A 472 -37.69 26.87 -6.49
C ARG A 472 -37.46 26.50 -5.02
N SER A 473 -38.12 25.49 -4.45
CA SER A 473 -37.89 25.13 -3.02
C SER A 473 -37.99 23.63 -2.65
N CYS A 474 -37.57 22.70 -3.51
CA CYS A 474 -37.58 21.26 -3.15
C CYS A 474 -36.17 20.68 -3.02
N GLY A 475 -35.51 20.94 -1.89
CA GLY A 475 -34.36 20.16 -1.44
C GLY A 475 -34.77 18.76 -0.96
N LEU A 476 -33.83 17.81 -0.95
CA LEU A 476 -34.06 16.47 -0.37
C LEU A 476 -34.38 16.60 1.13
N ARG A 477 -35.65 16.37 1.53
CA ARG A 477 -36.04 16.36 2.96
C ARG A 477 -35.22 15.34 3.76
N PRO A 478 -35.03 15.50 5.08
CA PRO A 478 -34.42 14.47 5.92
C PRO A 478 -35.09 13.10 5.76
N LEU A 479 -34.31 12.02 5.90
CA LEU A 479 -34.82 10.65 5.83
C LEU A 479 -35.73 10.38 7.03
N LEU A 480 -36.96 9.95 6.78
CA LEU A 480 -37.89 9.50 7.80
C LEU A 480 -37.78 8.00 8.02
N ALA A 481 -38.29 7.52 9.16
CA ALA A 481 -38.31 6.10 9.48
C ALA A 481 -39.05 5.25 8.43
N CYS A 482 -40.08 5.80 7.76
CA CYS A 482 -40.76 5.14 6.66
C CYS A 482 -39.86 4.94 5.43
N ASP A 483 -38.99 5.90 5.11
CA ASP A 483 -38.10 5.81 3.94
C ASP A 483 -37.05 4.70 4.15
N VAL A 484 -36.53 4.59 5.37
CA VAL A 484 -35.58 3.53 5.75
C VAL A 484 -36.26 2.16 5.78
N ARG A 485 -37.50 2.05 6.27
CA ARG A 485 -38.28 0.79 6.24
C ARG A 485 -38.59 0.34 4.82
N ASN A 486 -38.95 1.27 3.93
CA ASN A 486 -39.20 0.97 2.52
C ASN A 486 -37.92 0.50 1.82
N ALA A 487 -36.78 1.15 2.11
CA ALA A 487 -35.48 0.76 1.57
C ALA A 487 -35.03 -0.62 2.09
N GLU A 488 -35.21 -0.90 3.37
CA GLU A 488 -34.98 -2.23 3.96
C GLU A 488 -35.83 -3.28 3.26
N GLY A 489 -37.13 -3.02 3.10
CA GLY A 489 -38.05 -3.96 2.48
C GLY A 489 -37.70 -4.25 1.02
N PHE A 490 -37.33 -3.22 0.24
CA PHE A 490 -36.89 -3.39 -1.14
C PHE A 490 -35.61 -4.24 -1.23
N LEU A 491 -34.59 -3.94 -0.43
CA LEU A 491 -33.31 -4.67 -0.46
C LEU A 491 -33.48 -6.15 -0.09
N LEU A 492 -34.38 -6.45 0.84
CA LEU A 492 -34.70 -7.82 1.22
C LEU A 492 -35.49 -8.57 0.12
N LYS A 493 -36.48 -7.91 -0.50
CA LYS A 493 -37.21 -8.48 -1.65
C LYS A 493 -36.28 -8.74 -2.84
N GLN A 494 -35.34 -7.82 -3.10
CA GLN A 494 -34.32 -8.02 -4.12
C GLN A 494 -33.45 -9.23 -3.80
N ALA A 495 -32.98 -9.35 -2.55
CA ALA A 495 -32.22 -10.53 -2.13
C ALA A 495 -33.00 -11.85 -2.24
N GLN A 496 -34.33 -11.82 -2.07
CA GLN A 496 -35.20 -12.98 -2.31
C GLN A 496 -35.30 -13.31 -3.80
N ARG A 497 -35.49 -12.31 -4.66
CA ARG A 497 -35.51 -12.49 -6.12
C ARG A 497 -34.20 -13.05 -6.65
N ASP A 498 -33.08 -12.51 -6.17
CA ASP A 498 -31.75 -12.95 -6.61
C ASP A 498 -31.43 -14.38 -6.13
N ALA A 499 -31.88 -14.77 -4.93
CA ALA A 499 -31.57 -16.07 -4.34
C ALA A 499 -32.57 -17.19 -4.67
N PHE A 500 -33.81 -16.84 -5.00
CA PHE A 500 -34.97 -17.74 -5.14
C PHE A 500 -35.84 -17.39 -6.37
N ALA A 501 -35.22 -16.96 -7.47
CA ALA A 501 -35.92 -16.53 -8.68
C ALA A 501 -36.89 -17.59 -9.24
N GLU A 502 -36.42 -18.85 -9.33
CA GLU A 502 -37.22 -19.98 -9.83
C GLU A 502 -38.42 -20.27 -8.91
N GLU A 503 -38.21 -20.27 -7.59
CA GLU A 503 -39.27 -20.51 -6.62
C GLU A 503 -40.33 -19.40 -6.61
N LEU A 504 -39.91 -18.13 -6.71
CA LEU A 504 -40.83 -17.00 -6.78
C LEU A 504 -41.68 -17.04 -8.07
N ALA A 505 -41.06 -17.33 -9.22
CA ALA A 505 -41.77 -17.45 -10.49
C ALA A 505 -42.79 -18.61 -10.48
N CYS A 506 -42.45 -19.76 -9.87
CA CYS A 506 -43.40 -20.85 -9.70
C CYS A 506 -44.62 -20.46 -8.84
N MET A 507 -44.41 -19.70 -7.76
CA MET A 507 -45.49 -19.27 -6.86
C MET A 507 -46.38 -18.18 -7.46
N GLU A 508 -45.80 -17.22 -8.18
CA GLU A 508 -46.56 -16.20 -8.92
C GLU A 508 -47.46 -16.83 -10.00
N LEU A 509 -47.03 -17.96 -10.59
CA LEU A 509 -47.79 -18.74 -11.57
C LEU A 509 -48.70 -19.83 -10.96
N GLY A 510 -48.80 -19.92 -9.62
CA GLY A 510 -49.64 -20.91 -8.92
C GLY A 510 -49.19 -22.38 -9.09
N LYS A 511 -47.93 -22.62 -9.46
CA LYS A 511 -47.37 -23.98 -9.68
C LYS A 511 -46.66 -24.52 -8.44
N ASN A 512 -46.67 -25.85 -8.30
CA ASN A 512 -45.91 -26.53 -7.25
C ASN A 512 -44.40 -26.29 -7.38
N LEU A 513 -43.70 -26.18 -6.24
CA LEU A 513 -42.25 -25.97 -6.22
C LEU A 513 -41.46 -27.11 -6.87
N PRO A 514 -40.32 -26.81 -7.52
CA PRO A 514 -39.44 -27.83 -8.09
C PRO A 514 -38.99 -28.85 -7.03
N LYS A 515 -38.91 -30.14 -7.41
CA LYS A 515 -38.50 -31.23 -6.48
C LYS A 515 -37.12 -31.00 -5.84
N ARG A 516 -36.23 -30.23 -6.49
CA ARG A 516 -34.86 -29.87 -6.04
C ARG A 516 -34.79 -28.56 -5.24
N SER A 517 -35.90 -27.87 -4.99
CA SER A 517 -35.88 -26.58 -4.28
C SER A 517 -35.44 -26.75 -2.82
N ARG A 518 -34.56 -25.84 -2.39
CA ARG A 518 -34.05 -25.78 -1.01
C ARG A 518 -35.10 -25.28 -0.02
N LEU A 519 -36.19 -24.70 -0.50
CA LEU A 519 -37.24 -24.10 0.32
C LEU A 519 -38.38 -25.06 0.66
N ARG A 520 -38.43 -26.24 0.04
CA ARG A 520 -39.54 -27.19 0.18
C ARG A 520 -39.86 -27.59 1.64
N ASN A 521 -38.85 -27.63 2.50
CA ASN A 521 -39.01 -28.00 3.92
C ASN A 521 -39.51 -26.85 4.81
N LEU A 522 -39.69 -25.64 4.27
CA LEU A 522 -40.10 -24.44 5.00
C LEU A 522 -41.56 -24.02 4.74
N ASP A 523 -42.34 -24.85 4.01
CA ASP A 523 -43.68 -24.55 3.49
C ASP A 523 -43.83 -23.07 3.06
N PRO A 524 -43.02 -22.63 2.07
CA PRO A 524 -42.88 -21.22 1.76
C PRO A 524 -44.15 -20.68 1.09
N ARG A 525 -44.65 -19.53 1.56
CA ARG A 525 -45.81 -18.83 0.97
C ARG A 525 -45.47 -17.38 0.68
N LEU A 526 -46.00 -16.87 -0.42
CA LEU A 526 -45.93 -15.46 -0.76
C LEU A 526 -47.02 -14.72 0.04
N ALA A 527 -46.62 -13.78 0.90
CA ALA A 527 -47.56 -12.97 1.67
C ALA A 527 -48.01 -11.73 0.87
N GLU A 528 -49.11 -11.10 1.31
CA GLU A 528 -49.68 -9.89 0.68
C GLU A 528 -48.69 -8.72 0.63
N ASP A 529 -47.76 -8.65 1.59
CA ASP A 529 -46.68 -7.67 1.61
C ASP A 529 -45.57 -7.95 0.58
N GLY A 530 -45.70 -9.00 -0.23
CA GLY A 530 -44.79 -9.39 -1.30
C GLY A 530 -43.49 -10.04 -0.81
N PHE A 531 -43.45 -10.56 0.42
CA PHE A 531 -42.33 -11.34 0.92
C PHE A 531 -42.59 -12.84 0.86
N LEU A 532 -41.54 -13.60 0.57
CA LEU A 532 -41.56 -15.05 0.74
C LEU A 532 -41.33 -15.40 2.22
N ARG A 533 -42.31 -16.02 2.87
CA ARG A 533 -42.30 -16.33 4.31
C ARG A 533 -42.41 -17.83 4.55
N ALA A 534 -41.75 -18.32 5.59
CA ALA A 534 -41.86 -19.71 6.02
C ALA A 534 -43.15 -19.89 6.81
N CYS A 535 -43.97 -20.86 6.43
CA CYS A 535 -45.18 -21.22 7.17
C CYS A 535 -44.91 -22.47 8.02
N GLY A 536 -45.55 -22.52 9.18
CA GLY A 536 -45.39 -23.63 10.12
C GLY A 536 -46.59 -23.81 11.02
N ARG A 537 -46.49 -24.78 11.94
CA ARG A 537 -47.58 -25.17 12.85
C ARG A 537 -47.90 -24.15 13.95
N ILE A 538 -47.24 -22.99 13.95
CA ILE A 538 -47.35 -21.95 14.98
C ILE A 538 -48.09 -20.68 14.49
N SER A 539 -48.79 -20.77 13.36
CA SER A 539 -49.54 -19.64 12.78
C SER A 539 -50.61 -19.06 13.71
N THR A 540 -51.15 -19.88 14.62
CA THR A 540 -52.16 -19.52 15.63
C THR A 540 -51.58 -18.97 16.95
N ALA A 541 -50.25 -18.97 17.13
CA ALA A 541 -49.62 -18.50 18.36
C ALA A 541 -49.81 -16.98 18.57
N ALA A 542 -49.96 -16.53 19.82
CA ALA A 542 -50.07 -15.12 20.19
C ALA A 542 -48.70 -14.40 20.12
N ALA A 543 -48.14 -14.28 18.91
CA ALA A 543 -46.86 -13.64 18.64
C ALA A 543 -46.94 -12.68 17.44
N ALA A 544 -45.93 -11.82 17.29
CA ALA A 544 -45.85 -10.90 16.16
C ALA A 544 -45.88 -11.67 14.82
N PRO A 545 -46.50 -11.12 13.75
CA PRO A 545 -46.60 -11.79 12.45
C PRO A 545 -45.26 -12.27 11.88
N ASP A 546 -44.20 -11.48 12.08
CA ASP A 546 -42.82 -11.81 11.65
C ASP A 546 -42.18 -12.96 12.44
N VAL A 547 -42.66 -13.25 13.66
CA VAL A 547 -42.20 -14.39 14.47
C VAL A 547 -42.94 -15.67 14.05
N ARG A 548 -44.24 -15.55 13.75
CA ARG A 548 -45.07 -16.67 13.29
C ARG A 548 -44.67 -17.15 11.91
N ASN A 549 -44.50 -16.20 10.98
CA ASN A 549 -44.20 -16.45 9.58
C ASN A 549 -42.94 -15.65 9.17
N PRO A 550 -41.74 -16.11 9.57
CA PRO A 550 -40.50 -15.37 9.34
C PRO A 550 -40.13 -15.27 7.86
N ILE A 551 -39.48 -14.17 7.50
CA ILE A 551 -39.07 -13.88 6.11
C ILE A 551 -37.90 -14.80 5.72
N ILE A 552 -38.02 -15.51 4.59
CA ILE A 552 -37.01 -16.45 4.11
C ILE A 552 -35.88 -15.70 3.41
N LEU A 553 -34.62 -15.95 3.77
CA LEU A 553 -33.45 -15.31 3.15
C LEU A 553 -32.31 -16.32 2.98
N ASP A 554 -31.37 -16.09 2.06
CA ASP A 554 -30.14 -16.89 1.94
C ASP A 554 -28.96 -16.16 2.61
N GLY A 555 -28.35 -16.80 3.61
CA GLY A 555 -27.18 -16.28 4.31
C GLY A 555 -25.93 -16.13 3.45
N ARG A 556 -25.90 -16.62 2.21
CA ARG A 556 -24.79 -16.42 1.26
C ARG A 556 -24.91 -15.10 0.50
N HIS A 557 -26.11 -14.52 0.42
CA HIS A 557 -26.35 -13.30 -0.35
C HIS A 557 -25.63 -12.09 0.29
N PRO A 558 -24.95 -11.23 -0.48
CA PRO A 558 -24.19 -10.09 0.05
C PRO A 558 -25.01 -9.15 0.95
N THR A 559 -26.24 -8.81 0.55
CA THR A 559 -27.17 -7.98 1.34
C THR A 559 -27.46 -8.60 2.71
N VAL A 560 -27.68 -9.91 2.76
CA VAL A 560 -28.00 -10.64 3.98
C VAL A 560 -26.77 -10.79 4.88
N ARG A 561 -25.57 -10.94 4.30
CA ARG A 561 -24.31 -10.92 5.07
C ARG A 561 -24.08 -9.59 5.79
N LEU A 562 -24.40 -8.46 5.15
CA LEU A 562 -24.33 -7.15 5.80
C LEU A 562 -25.33 -7.01 6.94
N LEU A 563 -26.57 -7.48 6.76
CA LEU A 563 -27.57 -7.55 7.82
C LEU A 563 -27.08 -8.37 9.02
N ILE A 564 -26.55 -9.57 8.78
CA ILE A 564 -25.99 -10.44 9.84
C ILE A 564 -24.80 -9.75 10.53
N THR A 565 -23.98 -9.01 9.78
CA THR A 565 -22.84 -8.26 10.32
C THR A 565 -23.28 -7.13 11.26
N ASP A 566 -24.35 -6.39 10.93
CA ASP A 566 -24.91 -5.36 11.82
C ASP A 566 -25.48 -5.96 13.11
N HIS A 567 -26.16 -7.11 13.03
CA HIS A 567 -26.61 -7.85 14.21
C HIS A 567 -25.44 -8.41 15.04
N HIS A 568 -24.37 -8.87 14.41
CA HIS A 568 -23.15 -9.30 15.11
C HIS A 568 -22.49 -8.15 15.91
N VAL A 569 -22.45 -6.94 15.34
CA VAL A 569 -21.93 -5.74 16.01
C VAL A 569 -22.88 -5.27 17.12
N LYS A 570 -24.21 -5.25 16.88
CA LYS A 570 -25.21 -4.90 17.90
C LYS A 570 -25.18 -5.82 19.12
N ALA A 571 -24.85 -7.11 18.92
CA ALA A 571 -24.63 -8.06 20.00
C ALA A 571 -23.27 -7.90 20.70
N MET A 572 -22.53 -6.80 20.46
CA MET A 572 -21.23 -6.49 21.07
C MET A 572 -20.15 -7.57 20.86
N HIS A 573 -20.19 -8.23 19.69
CA HIS A 573 -19.36 -9.40 19.38
C HIS A 573 -19.53 -10.53 20.41
N GLY A 574 -20.75 -10.68 20.94
CA GLY A 574 -21.14 -11.72 21.88
C GLY A 574 -21.15 -13.12 21.26
N HIS A 575 -21.66 -14.09 22.01
CA HIS A 575 -21.66 -15.49 21.58
C HIS A 575 -22.49 -15.68 20.29
N ASN A 576 -22.02 -16.53 19.37
CA ASN A 576 -22.63 -16.71 18.05
C ASN A 576 -24.13 -17.09 18.15
N GLU A 577 -24.52 -17.89 19.15
CA GLU A 577 -25.92 -18.28 19.33
C GLU A 577 -26.83 -17.11 19.72
N THR A 578 -26.31 -16.07 20.39
CA THR A 578 -27.07 -14.84 20.69
C THR A 578 -27.49 -14.13 19.41
N VAL A 579 -26.57 -14.01 18.44
CA VAL A 579 -26.83 -13.40 17.13
C VAL A 579 -27.82 -14.25 16.33
N VAL A 580 -27.66 -15.58 16.37
CA VAL A 580 -28.58 -16.53 15.72
C VAL A 580 -30.00 -16.41 16.27
N ASN A 581 -30.15 -16.32 17.60
CA ASN A 581 -31.46 -16.20 18.24
C ASN A 581 -32.15 -14.88 17.90
N GLN A 582 -31.42 -13.75 17.91
CA GLN A 582 -31.98 -12.45 17.50
C GLN A 582 -32.47 -12.45 16.05
N LEU A 583 -31.71 -13.05 15.12
CA LEU A 583 -32.10 -13.10 13.71
C LEU A 583 -33.29 -14.03 13.47
N ARG A 584 -33.40 -15.14 14.21
CA ARG A 584 -34.53 -16.10 14.10
C ARG A 584 -35.87 -15.53 14.49
N GLN A 585 -35.91 -14.46 15.30
CA GLN A 585 -37.17 -13.82 15.70
C GLN A 585 -37.88 -13.13 14.52
N LYS A 586 -37.16 -12.83 13.43
CA LYS A 586 -37.72 -12.10 12.26
C LYS A 586 -37.44 -12.78 10.92
N TYR A 587 -36.38 -13.58 10.83
CA TYR A 587 -35.89 -14.13 9.56
C TYR A 587 -35.62 -15.64 9.64
N ALA A 588 -36.09 -16.37 8.62
CA ALA A 588 -35.73 -17.76 8.34
C ALA A 588 -34.56 -17.80 7.35
N ILE A 589 -33.35 -17.60 7.86
CA ILE A 589 -32.13 -17.50 7.04
C ILE A 589 -31.53 -18.89 6.78
N LEU A 590 -31.45 -19.30 5.51
CA LEU A 590 -30.69 -20.50 5.10
C LEU A 590 -29.20 -20.31 5.41
N HIS A 591 -28.54 -21.37 5.88
CA HIS A 591 -27.12 -21.34 6.26
C HIS A 591 -26.74 -20.28 7.32
N LEU A 592 -27.69 -19.86 8.17
CA LEU A 592 -27.47 -18.83 9.19
C LEU A 592 -26.25 -19.08 10.09
N ARG A 593 -26.15 -20.26 10.72
CA ARG A 593 -25.06 -20.61 11.64
C ARG A 593 -23.68 -20.59 10.94
N PRO A 594 -23.49 -21.25 9.77
CA PRO A 594 -22.29 -21.11 8.97
C PRO A 594 -21.92 -19.65 8.65
N THR A 595 -22.89 -18.83 8.21
CA THR A 595 -22.62 -17.43 7.85
C THR A 595 -22.22 -16.59 9.07
N VAL A 596 -22.87 -16.78 10.23
CA VAL A 596 -22.49 -16.10 11.48
C VAL A 596 -21.06 -16.48 11.89
N ARG A 597 -20.68 -17.76 11.78
CA ARG A 597 -19.31 -18.21 12.05
C ARG A 597 -18.30 -17.57 11.09
N TYR A 598 -18.64 -17.50 9.81
CA TYR A 598 -17.82 -16.85 8.79
C TYR A 598 -17.59 -15.37 9.10
N ILE A 599 -18.66 -14.62 9.42
CA ILE A 599 -18.57 -13.19 9.77
C ILE A 599 -17.74 -13.00 11.05
N ALA A 600 -17.97 -13.82 12.09
CA ALA A 600 -17.20 -13.76 13.33
C ALA A 600 -15.72 -14.12 13.14
N ALA A 601 -15.40 -15.00 12.18
CA ALA A 601 -14.02 -15.36 11.85
C ALA A 601 -13.28 -14.24 11.10
N LYS A 602 -13.97 -13.48 10.25
CA LYS A 602 -13.39 -12.32 9.55
C LYS A 602 -13.39 -11.03 10.37
N CYS A 603 -14.20 -10.93 11.41
CA CYS A 603 -14.28 -9.74 12.25
C CYS A 603 -12.99 -9.49 13.04
N HIS A 604 -12.35 -8.33 12.83
CA HIS A 604 -11.11 -7.94 13.51
C HIS A 604 -11.22 -7.99 15.05
N SER A 605 -12.30 -7.45 15.63
CA SER A 605 -12.55 -7.49 17.07
C SER A 605 -12.62 -8.92 17.62
N CYS A 606 -13.27 -9.82 16.90
CA CYS A 606 -13.37 -11.24 17.27
C CYS A 606 -12.05 -11.98 17.12
N ARG A 607 -11.29 -11.71 16.05
CA ARG A 607 -9.97 -12.30 15.81
C ARG A 607 -8.98 -11.88 16.89
N ASN A 608 -8.94 -10.59 17.25
CA ASN A 608 -8.07 -10.09 18.30
C ASN A 608 -8.45 -10.65 19.68
N ARG A 609 -9.74 -10.74 20.01
CA ARG A 609 -10.21 -11.39 21.25
C ARG A 609 -9.84 -12.89 21.33
N LYS A 610 -9.69 -13.56 20.18
CA LYS A 610 -9.35 -14.98 20.07
C LYS A 610 -7.86 -15.26 19.86
N ALA A 611 -7.02 -14.25 19.65
CA ALA A 611 -5.59 -14.42 19.44
C ALA A 611 -4.94 -15.11 20.66
N GLN A 612 -4.18 -16.17 20.40
CA GLN A 612 -3.45 -16.93 21.43
C GLN A 612 -1.96 -16.99 21.07
N PRO A 613 -1.05 -17.07 22.06
CA PRO A 613 0.36 -17.31 21.79
C PRO A 613 0.59 -18.65 21.10
N ALA A 614 1.48 -18.69 20.11
CA ALA A 614 1.96 -19.94 19.56
C ALA A 614 2.79 -20.68 20.63
N THR A 615 2.47 -21.95 20.88
CA THR A 615 3.20 -22.76 21.86
C THR A 615 4.31 -23.52 21.12
N PRO A 616 5.60 -23.18 21.29
CA PRO A 616 6.67 -23.89 20.61
C PRO A 616 6.73 -25.35 21.07
N PRO A 617 7.23 -26.28 20.22
CA PRO A 617 7.40 -27.68 20.60
C PRO A 617 8.25 -27.84 21.86
N THR A 618 7.91 -28.84 22.69
CA THR A 618 8.61 -29.13 23.95
C THR A 618 10.05 -29.50 23.64
N GLY A 619 11.02 -28.78 24.19
CA GLY A 619 12.45 -29.10 24.02
C GLY A 619 12.84 -30.39 24.73
N ASP A 620 14.04 -30.89 24.42
CA ASP A 620 14.58 -32.11 25.02
C ASP A 620 14.65 -32.03 26.55
N LEU A 621 14.57 -33.19 27.20
CA LEU A 621 14.71 -33.29 28.65
C LEU A 621 16.13 -32.85 29.06
N PRO A 622 16.31 -32.15 30.20
CA PRO A 622 17.63 -31.77 30.69
C PRO A 622 18.55 -32.99 30.82
N GLU A 623 19.83 -32.82 30.51
CA GLU A 623 20.86 -33.87 30.55
C GLU A 623 20.91 -34.57 31.91
N GLU A 624 20.68 -33.82 32.99
CA GLU A 624 20.64 -34.29 34.36
C GLU A 624 19.51 -35.31 34.63
N ARG A 625 18.48 -35.39 33.77
CA ARG A 625 17.42 -36.42 33.85
C ARG A 625 17.77 -37.72 33.12
N LEU A 626 18.86 -37.75 32.36
CA LEU A 626 19.30 -38.88 31.55
C LEU A 626 20.52 -39.60 32.16
N GLN A 627 21.11 -39.04 33.23
CA GLN A 627 22.26 -39.61 33.92
C GLN A 627 21.83 -40.75 34.87
N HIS A 628 22.37 -41.95 34.70
CA HIS A 628 21.90 -43.20 35.32
C HIS A 628 22.83 -43.79 36.40
N HIS A 629 23.87 -43.06 36.83
CA HIS A 629 24.87 -43.52 37.80
C HIS A 629 25.10 -42.60 39.01
N HIS A 630 24.18 -41.65 39.28
CA HIS A 630 24.29 -40.74 40.42
C HIS A 630 23.41 -41.16 41.60
N GLN A 631 23.82 -40.80 42.81
CA GLN A 631 23.03 -41.04 44.01
C GLN A 631 21.70 -40.26 43.96
N PRO A 632 20.62 -40.79 44.56
CA PRO A 632 19.38 -40.03 44.70
C PRO A 632 19.66 -38.66 45.36
N PHE A 633 19.03 -37.61 44.84
CA PHE A 633 19.23 -36.22 45.24
C PHE A 633 20.59 -35.59 44.88
N SER A 634 21.41 -36.17 44.00
CA SER A 634 22.56 -35.43 43.43
C SER A 634 22.13 -34.21 42.60
N PHE A 635 21.00 -34.31 41.89
CA PHE A 635 20.38 -33.20 41.14
C PHE A 635 18.99 -32.93 41.70
N VAL A 636 18.76 -31.73 42.24
CA VAL A 636 17.55 -31.40 43.01
C VAL A 636 16.82 -30.21 42.41
N GLY A 637 15.51 -30.37 42.18
CA GLY A 637 14.58 -29.25 42.00
C GLY A 637 14.01 -28.81 43.34
N LEU A 638 14.03 -27.51 43.64
CA LEU A 638 13.51 -26.94 44.89
C LEU A 638 12.38 -25.95 44.60
N ASP A 639 11.25 -26.13 45.30
CA ASP A 639 10.10 -25.21 45.26
C ASP A 639 9.43 -25.05 46.63
N TYR A 640 8.80 -23.90 46.85
CA TYR A 640 8.11 -23.54 48.08
C TYR A 640 6.60 -23.43 47.89
N PHE A 641 5.88 -23.88 48.91
CA PHE A 641 4.46 -24.12 48.74
C PHE A 641 3.73 -23.92 50.05
N GLY A 642 2.66 -23.11 50.03
CA GLY A 642 2.00 -22.57 51.22
C GLY A 642 1.40 -21.19 50.92
N PRO A 643 0.99 -20.41 51.93
CA PRO A 643 1.08 -20.70 53.37
C PRO A 643 0.01 -21.71 53.84
N LEU A 644 0.37 -22.55 54.82
CA LEU A 644 -0.55 -23.36 55.62
C LEU A 644 -0.64 -22.74 57.01
N GLU A 645 -1.86 -22.51 57.52
CA GLU A 645 -2.04 -22.08 58.92
C GLU A 645 -1.87 -23.31 59.82
N VAL A 646 -1.07 -23.18 60.89
CA VAL A 646 -0.88 -24.22 61.90
C VAL A 646 -1.06 -23.63 63.29
N THR A 647 -1.54 -24.46 64.22
CA THR A 647 -1.65 -24.07 65.62
C THR A 647 -0.36 -24.42 66.35
N VAL A 648 0.36 -23.39 66.81
CA VAL A 648 1.57 -23.53 67.64
C VAL A 648 1.22 -22.99 69.02
N LYS A 649 1.13 -23.88 70.00
CA LYS A 649 0.65 -23.55 71.36
C LYS A 649 -0.73 -22.84 71.34
N ARG A 650 -0.77 -21.51 71.55
CA ARG A 650 -1.99 -20.68 71.59
C ARG A 650 -2.10 -19.72 70.39
N SER A 651 -1.12 -19.66 69.51
CA SER A 651 -1.10 -18.79 68.32
C SER A 651 -1.33 -19.58 67.03
N ARG A 652 -1.87 -18.89 66.03
CA ARG A 652 -1.90 -19.39 64.64
C ARG A 652 -0.72 -18.82 63.89
N GLU A 653 0.11 -19.68 63.36
CA GLU A 653 1.28 -19.29 62.59
C GLU A 653 1.20 -19.83 61.18
N LYS A 654 1.80 -19.10 60.23
CA LYS A 654 1.93 -19.56 58.85
C LYS A 654 3.18 -20.43 58.74
N ARG A 655 3.04 -21.59 58.12
CA ARG A 655 4.15 -22.45 57.72
C ARG A 655 4.12 -22.65 56.22
N TYR A 656 5.30 -22.88 55.66
CA TYR A 656 5.51 -23.22 54.26
C TYR A 656 6.10 -24.62 54.18
N VAL A 657 5.97 -25.28 53.04
CA VAL A 657 6.59 -26.58 52.80
C VAL A 657 7.61 -26.43 51.68
N ALA A 658 8.84 -26.86 51.96
CA ALA A 658 9.88 -27.05 50.98
C ALA A 658 9.69 -28.40 50.31
N LEU A 659 9.48 -28.40 49.00
CA LEU A 659 9.49 -29.61 48.20
C LEU A 659 10.81 -29.70 47.45
N PHE A 660 11.61 -30.70 47.79
CA PHE A 660 12.78 -31.11 47.05
C PHE A 660 12.42 -32.29 46.17
N THR A 661 12.76 -32.28 44.89
CA THR A 661 12.60 -33.45 44.03
C THR A 661 13.89 -33.84 43.35
N CYS A 662 14.23 -35.13 43.41
CA CYS A 662 15.36 -35.68 42.71
C CYS A 662 15.08 -35.71 41.20
N LEU A 663 15.93 -35.09 40.39
CA LEU A 663 15.76 -35.05 38.92
C LEU A 663 16.10 -36.40 38.26
N VAL A 664 16.93 -37.22 38.91
CA VAL A 664 17.31 -38.59 38.51
C VAL A 664 16.19 -39.59 38.81
N THR A 665 15.95 -39.93 40.08
CA THR A 665 14.98 -40.98 40.49
C THR A 665 13.54 -40.49 40.62
N ARG A 666 13.29 -39.17 40.47
CA ARG A 666 11.97 -38.54 40.67
C ARG A 666 11.45 -38.63 42.11
N ALA A 667 12.26 -39.07 43.07
CA ALA A 667 11.90 -39.02 44.48
C ALA A 667 11.55 -37.60 44.93
N ILE A 668 10.70 -37.47 45.96
CA ILE A 668 10.44 -36.20 46.63
C ILE A 668 10.89 -36.26 48.09
N HIS A 669 11.20 -35.10 48.65
CA HIS A 669 11.45 -34.89 50.07
C HIS A 669 10.73 -33.60 50.52
N LEU A 670 9.96 -33.66 51.59
CA LEU A 670 9.08 -32.60 52.07
C LEU A 670 9.52 -32.13 53.46
N GLU A 671 9.79 -30.83 53.59
CA GLU A 671 10.23 -30.23 54.86
C GLU A 671 9.37 -29.03 55.24
N VAL A 672 8.92 -28.96 56.49
CA VAL A 672 8.20 -27.78 57.00
C VAL A 672 9.19 -26.64 57.23
N VAL A 673 8.79 -25.44 56.84
CA VAL A 673 9.58 -24.20 56.87
C VAL A 673 8.82 -23.13 57.63
N GLY A 674 9.48 -22.51 58.62
CA GLY A 674 8.90 -21.48 59.49
C GLY A 674 8.52 -20.19 58.76
N SER A 675 9.34 -19.74 57.80
CA SER A 675 9.17 -18.48 57.09
C SER A 675 9.79 -18.51 55.68
N LEU A 676 9.41 -17.58 54.81
CA LEU A 676 10.03 -17.39 53.49
C LEU A 676 11.33 -16.56 53.57
N THR A 677 12.20 -16.92 54.50
CA THR A 677 13.52 -16.27 54.68
C THR A 677 14.64 -17.16 54.17
N ALA A 678 15.77 -16.54 53.84
CA ALA A 678 16.96 -17.26 53.39
C ALA A 678 17.47 -18.26 54.46
N ASP A 679 17.42 -17.88 55.73
CA ASP A 679 17.83 -18.70 56.87
C ASP A 679 16.96 -19.95 57.03
N SER A 680 15.63 -19.79 56.96
CA SER A 680 14.70 -20.93 56.96
C SER A 680 14.90 -21.86 55.76
N ALA A 681 15.31 -21.33 54.60
CA ALA A 681 15.66 -22.13 53.42
C ALA A 681 16.97 -22.91 53.57
N ILE A 682 17.98 -22.31 54.18
CA ILE A 682 19.24 -23.00 54.51
C ILE A 682 18.98 -24.13 55.51
N MET A 683 18.18 -23.90 56.54
CA MET A 683 17.83 -24.94 57.51
C MET A 683 17.10 -26.12 56.87
N ALA A 684 16.16 -25.86 55.96
CA ALA A 684 15.47 -26.91 55.20
C ALA A 684 16.44 -27.70 54.31
N LEU A 685 17.38 -27.00 53.64
CA LEU A 685 18.41 -27.64 52.84
C LEU A 685 19.36 -28.50 53.71
N ARG A 686 19.76 -28.03 54.90
CA ARG A 686 20.58 -28.82 55.83
C ARG A 686 19.87 -30.09 56.29
N ARG A 687 18.55 -30.04 56.50
CA ARG A 687 17.74 -31.23 56.83
C ARG A 687 17.69 -32.23 55.67
N LEU A 688 17.54 -31.76 54.42
CA LEU A 688 17.70 -32.61 53.24
C LEU A 688 19.08 -33.26 53.23
N ILE A 689 20.15 -32.47 53.35
CA ILE A 689 21.53 -32.97 53.28
C ILE A 689 21.78 -34.04 54.36
N ALA A 690 21.34 -33.78 55.58
CA ALA A 690 21.51 -34.71 56.71
C ALA A 690 20.74 -36.03 56.52
N ARG A 691 19.63 -36.03 55.77
CA ARG A 691 18.76 -37.21 55.58
C ARG A 691 18.99 -37.95 54.27
N ARG A 692 19.38 -37.24 53.21
CA ARG A 692 19.40 -37.73 51.82
C ARG A 692 20.76 -37.60 51.14
N GLY A 693 21.74 -36.97 51.78
CA GLY A 693 23.06 -36.72 51.20
C GLY A 693 23.15 -35.35 50.51
N CYS A 694 24.37 -34.95 50.16
CA CYS A 694 24.65 -33.61 49.63
C CYS A 694 24.34 -33.52 48.12
N PRO A 695 23.52 -32.55 47.66
CA PRO A 695 23.27 -32.38 46.24
C PRO A 695 24.47 -31.76 45.52
N THR A 696 24.78 -32.24 44.33
CA THR A 696 25.78 -31.62 43.44
C THR A 696 25.23 -30.37 42.77
N LYS A 697 23.93 -30.36 42.43
CA LYS A 697 23.29 -29.23 41.76
C LYS A 697 21.84 -29.02 42.21
N ILE A 698 21.49 -27.77 42.46
CA ILE A 698 20.14 -27.33 42.85
C ILE A 698 19.58 -26.40 41.78
N VAL A 699 18.37 -26.69 41.31
CA VAL A 699 17.62 -25.85 40.36
C VAL A 699 16.38 -25.28 41.07
N SER A 700 16.25 -23.96 41.10
CA SER A 700 15.09 -23.27 41.73
C SER A 700 14.61 -22.09 40.90
N ASP A 701 13.46 -21.52 41.28
CA ASP A 701 13.01 -20.22 40.78
C ASP A 701 13.76 -19.05 41.45
N ASN A 702 13.54 -17.84 40.94
CA ASN A 702 14.15 -16.60 41.45
C ASN A 702 13.47 -16.08 42.73
N GLY A 703 12.91 -16.96 43.57
CA GLY A 703 12.35 -16.56 44.86
C GLY A 703 13.37 -15.81 45.72
N THR A 704 12.93 -14.76 46.42
CA THR A 704 13.80 -13.91 47.26
C THR A 704 14.48 -14.70 48.38
N ALA A 705 13.80 -15.71 48.94
CA ALA A 705 14.37 -16.64 49.92
C ALA A 705 15.52 -17.48 49.33
N PHE A 706 15.37 -18.00 48.10
CA PHE A 706 16.37 -18.87 47.46
C PHE A 706 17.56 -18.09 46.91
N THR A 707 17.31 -16.93 46.31
CA THR A 707 18.38 -16.02 45.86
C THR A 707 19.17 -15.47 47.06
N GLY A 708 18.50 -15.20 48.18
CA GLY A 708 19.13 -14.88 49.47
C GLY A 708 19.94 -16.05 50.03
N ALA A 709 19.38 -17.26 50.07
CA ALA A 709 20.05 -18.45 50.57
C ALA A 709 21.29 -18.82 49.75
N SER A 710 21.19 -18.79 48.42
CA SER A 710 22.33 -19.00 47.51
C SER A 710 23.44 -17.98 47.74
N ARG A 711 23.09 -16.71 47.99
CA ARG A 711 24.07 -15.66 48.30
C ARG A 711 24.74 -15.86 49.67
N LEU A 712 23.96 -16.21 50.69
CA LEU A 712 24.49 -16.47 52.03
C LEU A 712 25.39 -17.71 52.06
N LEU A 713 25.03 -18.78 51.34
CA LEU A 713 25.89 -19.96 51.16
C LEU A 713 27.19 -19.58 50.45
N LYS A 714 27.12 -18.82 49.36
CA LYS A 714 28.33 -18.30 48.67
C LYS A 714 29.21 -17.43 49.57
N LYS A 715 28.60 -16.61 50.42
CA LYS A 715 29.34 -15.76 51.37
C LYS A 715 29.97 -16.57 52.50
N ALA A 716 29.23 -17.51 53.08
CA ALA A 716 29.74 -18.43 54.09
C ALA A 716 30.87 -19.33 53.55
N TRP A 717 30.84 -19.68 52.27
CA TRP A 717 31.95 -20.39 51.60
C TRP A 717 33.22 -19.54 51.47
N MET A 718 33.10 -18.22 51.40
CA MET A 718 34.25 -17.31 51.31
C MET A 718 34.84 -16.93 52.68
N GLU A 719 34.06 -17.02 53.77
CA GLU A 719 34.47 -16.60 55.12
C GLU A 719 35.06 -17.75 55.99
N ILE A 720 35.05 -19.00 55.52
CA ILE A 720 35.62 -20.16 56.25
C ILE A 720 37.10 -20.32 55.86
N GLU A 721 37.95 -19.53 56.49
CA GLU A 721 39.40 -19.71 56.52
C GLU A 721 39.79 -19.82 58.00
N HIS A 722 39.79 -21.05 58.52
CA HIS A 722 40.53 -21.55 59.70
C HIS A 722 39.81 -22.76 60.36
N THR A 723 40.59 -23.83 60.56
CA THR A 723 40.35 -25.04 61.38
C THR A 723 39.46 -26.19 60.86
N LYS A 724 40.13 -27.34 60.63
CA LYS A 724 39.77 -28.78 60.69
C LYS A 724 38.33 -29.30 60.48
N VAL A 725 37.41 -28.53 59.91
CA VAL A 725 36.12 -28.99 59.34
C VAL A 725 36.17 -28.94 57.79
N MET A 726 37.38 -28.93 57.24
CA MET A 726 37.67 -28.63 55.83
C MET A 726 37.47 -29.80 54.86
N GLU A 727 37.39 -31.06 55.31
CA GLU A 727 37.21 -32.18 54.36
C GLU A 727 35.76 -32.41 53.91
N PHE A 728 34.75 -31.99 54.69
CA PHE A 728 33.35 -32.20 54.34
C PHE A 728 32.74 -31.05 53.51
N ALA A 729 33.21 -29.82 53.73
CA ALA A 729 32.68 -28.62 53.09
C ALA A 729 33.40 -28.25 51.78
N ALA A 730 34.70 -28.56 51.63
CA ALA A 730 35.43 -28.36 50.37
C ALA A 730 35.05 -29.38 49.27
N SER A 731 34.49 -30.53 49.63
CA SER A 731 34.31 -31.67 48.72
C SER A 731 32.98 -31.70 47.94
N ASN A 732 32.01 -30.82 48.22
CA ASN A 732 30.63 -30.99 47.71
C ASN A 732 30.09 -29.91 46.75
N GLN A 733 30.90 -28.91 46.35
CA GLN A 733 30.63 -27.88 45.31
C GLN A 733 29.19 -27.81 44.77
N ILE A 734 28.23 -27.34 45.59
CA ILE A 734 26.81 -27.32 45.19
C ILE A 734 26.58 -26.21 44.16
N GLU A 735 26.34 -26.56 42.90
CA GLU A 735 25.99 -25.61 41.85
C GLU A 735 24.51 -25.19 41.99
N TRP A 736 24.24 -23.90 42.20
CA TRP A 736 22.85 -23.40 42.26
C TRP A 736 22.47 -22.65 40.98
N GLN A 737 21.50 -23.20 40.23
CA GLN A 737 21.02 -22.65 38.96
C GLN A 737 19.59 -22.11 39.09
N PHE A 738 19.36 -20.90 38.57
CA PHE A 738 18.05 -20.25 38.57
C PHE A 738 17.37 -20.32 37.21
N ILE A 739 16.08 -20.66 37.17
CA ILE A 739 15.30 -20.63 35.92
C ILE A 739 14.97 -19.18 35.50
N PRO A 740 14.88 -18.86 34.18
CA PRO A 740 14.53 -17.53 33.72
C PRO A 740 13.16 -17.04 34.25
N PRO A 741 12.99 -15.74 34.53
CA PRO A 741 11.72 -15.19 34.99
C PRO A 741 10.57 -15.52 34.03
N ALA A 742 9.43 -15.97 34.56
CA ALA A 742 8.25 -16.36 33.78
C ALA A 742 8.44 -17.52 32.79
N ALA A 743 9.41 -18.42 33.06
CA ALA A 743 9.63 -19.67 32.33
C ALA A 743 9.24 -20.99 33.09
N PRO A 744 8.06 -21.13 33.75
CA PRO A 744 7.64 -22.36 34.45
C PRO A 744 7.71 -23.68 33.64
N SER A 745 7.81 -23.64 32.30
CA SER A 745 8.01 -24.87 31.51
C SER A 745 9.33 -25.57 31.84
N MET A 746 10.37 -24.83 32.21
CA MET A 746 11.65 -25.38 32.64
C MET A 746 11.57 -26.02 34.05
N GLY A 747 10.58 -25.61 34.86
CA GLY A 747 10.27 -26.21 36.17
C GLY A 747 9.11 -27.20 36.18
N GLY A 748 8.55 -27.53 35.01
CA GLY A 748 7.31 -28.30 34.89
C GLY A 748 7.38 -29.72 35.47
N ALA A 749 8.58 -30.25 35.70
CA ALA A 749 8.80 -31.56 36.28
C ALA A 749 8.54 -31.61 37.80
N TRP A 750 8.75 -30.50 38.52
CA TRP A 750 8.46 -30.38 39.96
C TRP A 750 7.18 -29.59 40.23
N GLU A 751 6.86 -28.56 39.43
CA GLU A 751 5.62 -27.80 39.56
C GLU A 751 4.36 -28.67 39.46
N ARG A 752 4.39 -29.70 38.59
CA ARG A 752 3.27 -30.65 38.49
C ARG A 752 3.10 -31.46 39.77
N LEU A 753 4.20 -31.91 40.37
CA LEU A 753 4.17 -32.64 41.64
C LEU A 753 3.71 -31.73 42.78
N VAL A 754 4.24 -30.51 42.87
CA VAL A 754 3.82 -29.48 43.84
C VAL A 754 2.32 -29.19 43.71
N ARG A 755 1.81 -29.01 42.49
CA ARG A 755 0.39 -28.71 42.25
C ARG A 755 -0.51 -29.87 42.69
N SER A 756 -0.13 -31.10 42.39
CA SER A 756 -0.92 -32.27 42.77
C SER A 756 -0.91 -32.50 44.28
N VAL A 757 0.25 -32.30 44.94
CA VAL A 757 0.37 -32.35 46.41
C VAL A 757 -0.52 -31.28 47.04
N LYS A 758 -0.44 -30.02 46.57
CA LYS A 758 -1.31 -28.92 47.06
C LYS A 758 -2.78 -29.24 46.91
N ARG A 759 -3.21 -29.74 45.74
CA ARG A 759 -4.61 -30.03 45.47
C ARG A 759 -5.13 -31.11 46.43
N CYS A 760 -4.42 -32.22 46.56
CA CYS A 760 -4.84 -33.29 47.45
C CYS A 760 -4.81 -32.84 48.92
N LEU A 761 -3.76 -32.13 49.36
CA LEU A 761 -3.68 -31.56 50.71
C LEU A 761 -4.84 -30.59 51.01
N SER A 762 -5.21 -29.72 50.07
CA SER A 762 -6.30 -28.75 50.27
C SER A 762 -7.68 -29.38 50.50
N VAL A 763 -7.87 -30.63 50.06
CA VAL A 763 -9.14 -31.33 50.23
C VAL A 763 -9.13 -32.24 51.47
N VAL A 764 -7.97 -32.81 51.77
CA VAL A 764 -7.76 -33.72 52.90
C VAL A 764 -7.64 -32.94 54.21
N LEU A 765 -6.79 -31.90 54.26
CA LEU A 765 -6.64 -31.01 55.41
C LEU A 765 -7.82 -30.02 55.47
N ARG A 766 -8.96 -30.46 56.00
CA ARG A 766 -10.15 -29.62 56.20
C ARG A 766 -10.09 -28.79 57.49
N GLU A 767 -9.26 -29.18 58.44
CA GLU A 767 -9.01 -28.38 59.64
C GLU A 767 -8.29 -27.08 59.25
N LYS A 768 -8.86 -25.94 59.64
CA LYS A 768 -8.32 -24.61 59.30
C LYS A 768 -6.88 -24.38 59.80
N ALA A 769 -6.49 -25.00 60.92
CA ALA A 769 -5.15 -24.85 61.50
C ALA A 769 -4.73 -26.10 62.32
N PRO A 770 -4.27 -27.19 61.67
CA PRO A 770 -3.82 -28.40 62.38
C PRO A 770 -2.63 -28.09 63.30
N LYS A 771 -2.42 -28.94 64.32
CA LYS A 771 -1.21 -28.87 65.16
C LYS A 771 0.03 -29.16 64.30
N GLU A 772 1.11 -28.46 64.58
CA GLU A 772 2.36 -28.58 63.80
C GLU A 772 2.92 -30.01 63.77
N GLU A 773 2.84 -30.75 64.87
CA GLU A 773 3.25 -32.17 64.96
C GLU A 773 2.46 -33.06 64.00
N ILE A 774 1.14 -32.87 63.91
CA ILE A 774 0.28 -33.64 62.99
C ILE A 774 0.64 -33.34 61.54
N LEU A 775 0.94 -32.08 61.21
CA LEU A 775 1.36 -31.69 59.87
C LEU A 775 2.70 -32.31 59.48
N ILE A 776 3.67 -32.34 60.41
CA ILE A 776 4.99 -32.96 60.18
C ILE A 776 4.83 -34.46 59.92
N THR A 777 4.05 -35.17 60.75
CA THR A 777 3.79 -36.61 60.55
C THR A 777 3.07 -36.89 59.24
N LEU A 778 2.02 -36.12 58.92
CA LEU A 778 1.29 -36.27 57.66
C LEU A 778 2.18 -36.07 56.43
N LEU A 779 3.06 -35.06 56.43
CA LEU A 779 3.95 -34.81 55.31
C LEU A 779 4.99 -35.93 55.13
N ALA A 780 5.46 -36.54 56.23
CA ALA A 780 6.36 -37.69 56.17
C ALA A 780 5.67 -38.93 55.56
N GLU A 781 4.40 -39.19 55.93
CA GLU A 781 3.62 -40.29 55.35
C GLU A 781 3.29 -40.04 53.86
N ILE A 782 2.95 -38.80 53.49
CA ILE A 782 2.74 -38.41 52.09
C ILE A 782 4.02 -38.54 51.27
N GLU A 783 5.17 -38.15 51.83
CA GLU A 783 6.48 -38.35 51.20
C GLU A 783 6.72 -39.83 50.89
N TYR A 784 6.50 -40.71 51.88
CA TYR A 784 6.63 -42.15 51.70
C TYR A 784 5.68 -42.67 50.61
N LEU A 785 4.38 -42.33 50.68
CA LEU A 785 3.36 -42.80 49.73
C LEU A 785 3.65 -42.38 48.29
N ILE A 786 4.02 -41.12 48.07
CA ILE A 786 4.35 -40.63 46.72
C ILE A 786 5.63 -41.29 46.20
N ASN A 787 6.60 -41.58 47.07
CA ASN A 787 7.81 -42.29 46.70
C ASN A 787 7.63 -43.81 46.53
N SER A 788 6.49 -44.39 46.91
CA SER A 788 6.11 -45.78 46.61
C SER A 788 5.42 -45.95 45.25
N ARG A 789 5.34 -44.90 44.43
CA ARG A 789 4.73 -44.98 43.09
C ARG A 789 5.64 -45.69 42.08
N PRO A 790 5.08 -46.46 41.12
CA PRO A 790 5.89 -47.08 40.07
C PRO A 790 6.48 -46.05 39.09
N LEU A 791 7.74 -46.22 38.72
CA LEU A 791 8.46 -45.46 37.69
C LEU A 791 8.44 -46.16 36.34
N THR A 792 8.27 -47.48 36.33
CA THR A 792 8.19 -48.34 35.16
C THR A 792 6.77 -48.85 34.93
N HIS A 793 6.51 -49.41 33.74
CA HIS A 793 5.23 -50.03 33.42
C HIS A 793 5.00 -51.23 34.34
N VAL A 794 3.83 -51.30 34.98
CA VAL A 794 3.44 -52.42 35.85
C VAL A 794 2.95 -53.57 34.95
N PRO A 795 3.64 -54.73 34.89
CA PRO A 795 3.20 -55.86 34.08
C PRO A 795 1.88 -56.40 34.61
N VAL A 796 0.94 -56.77 33.72
CA VAL A 796 -0.40 -57.24 34.10
C VAL A 796 -0.46 -58.78 34.24
N ALA A 797 0.63 -59.51 33.92
CA ALA A 797 0.54 -60.95 33.66
C ALA A 797 1.55 -61.89 34.36
N HIS A 798 2.50 -61.46 35.19
CA HIS A 798 3.37 -62.39 35.96
C HIS A 798 3.83 -61.78 37.30
N GLU A 799 3.90 -62.60 38.35
CA GLU A 799 4.18 -62.22 39.74
C GLU A 799 5.66 -61.88 40.03
N ASP A 800 6.58 -61.97 39.07
CA ASP A 800 8.00 -62.14 39.43
C ASP A 800 8.89 -60.89 39.54
N GLU A 801 8.46 -59.66 39.20
CA GLU A 801 9.24 -58.46 39.57
C GLU A 801 8.36 -57.22 39.88
N PRO A 802 8.37 -56.67 41.11
CA PRO A 802 7.61 -55.48 41.44
C PRO A 802 8.16 -54.24 40.71
N ALA A 803 7.28 -53.42 40.16
CA ALA A 803 7.65 -52.20 39.44
C ALA A 803 8.56 -51.29 40.28
N LEU A 804 9.62 -50.76 39.68
CA LEU A 804 10.60 -49.93 40.39
C LEU A 804 9.96 -48.66 40.94
N THR A 805 10.09 -48.40 42.24
CA THR A 805 9.60 -47.18 42.89
C THR A 805 10.77 -46.30 43.35
N PRO A 806 10.58 -44.98 43.52
CA PRO A 806 11.60 -44.14 44.13
C PRO A 806 12.10 -44.66 45.49
N ASN A 807 11.22 -45.27 46.31
CA ASN A 807 11.59 -45.86 47.59
C ASN A 807 12.56 -47.05 47.47
N HIS A 808 12.55 -47.79 46.35
CA HIS A 808 13.55 -48.84 46.11
C HIS A 808 14.98 -48.27 46.08
N PHE A 809 15.14 -47.03 45.59
CA PHE A 809 16.44 -46.34 45.58
C PHE A 809 16.78 -45.67 46.92
N LEU A 810 15.79 -45.33 47.75
CA LEU A 810 16.00 -44.57 48.99
C LEU A 810 16.14 -45.44 50.24
N LEU A 811 15.43 -46.56 50.33
CA LEU A 811 15.30 -47.35 51.57
C LEU A 811 16.08 -48.69 51.55
N ARG A 812 16.67 -49.08 50.40
CA ARG A 812 17.48 -50.31 50.21
C ARG A 812 16.89 -51.59 50.87
N ALA A 813 15.56 -51.76 50.86
CA ALA A 813 14.78 -52.99 51.06
C ALA A 813 13.28 -52.64 51.04
N ASN A 814 12.40 -53.63 50.77
CA ASN A 814 10.94 -53.49 50.80
C ASN A 814 10.42 -53.34 52.24
N ALA A 815 10.67 -52.19 52.87
CA ALA A 815 10.14 -51.86 54.18
C ALA A 815 8.69 -51.39 54.03
N THR A 816 7.72 -52.28 54.21
CA THR A 816 6.30 -51.92 54.24
C THR A 816 5.98 -51.25 55.58
N LEU A 817 5.46 -50.02 55.55
CA LEU A 817 4.86 -49.41 56.75
C LEU A 817 3.68 -50.27 57.20
N PRO A 818 3.58 -50.69 58.48
CA PRO A 818 2.39 -51.33 58.99
C PRO A 818 1.23 -50.32 58.93
N THR A 819 0.26 -50.54 58.06
CA THR A 819 -0.96 -49.73 57.94
C THR A 819 -2.03 -50.29 58.87
N PRO A 820 -2.33 -49.65 60.02
CA PRO A 820 -3.49 -50.01 60.83
C PRO A 820 -4.79 -49.65 60.08
N GLU A 821 -5.83 -50.47 60.22
CA GLU A 821 -7.14 -50.21 59.60
C GLU A 821 -7.70 -48.86 60.08
N SER A 822 -7.93 -47.95 59.14
CA SER A 822 -8.46 -46.61 59.40
C SER A 822 -9.97 -46.57 59.14
N SER A 823 -10.75 -46.00 60.07
CA SER A 823 -12.21 -45.89 59.99
C SER A 823 -12.66 -44.42 59.95
N ASP A 824 -13.88 -44.15 59.46
CA ASP A 824 -14.41 -42.77 59.41
C ASP A 824 -14.59 -42.13 60.80
N ARG A 825 -14.61 -42.93 61.87
CA ARG A 825 -14.67 -42.43 63.25
C ARG A 825 -13.34 -41.81 63.71
N ASP A 826 -12.22 -42.11 63.03
CA ASP A 826 -10.88 -41.68 63.45
C ASP A 826 -10.60 -40.19 63.23
N LEU A 827 -11.36 -39.50 62.36
CA LEU A 827 -11.31 -38.03 62.22
C LEU A 827 -11.80 -37.29 63.47
N ILE A 828 -12.60 -37.94 64.32
CA ILE A 828 -13.14 -37.38 65.57
C ILE A 828 -12.29 -37.83 66.78
N CYS A 829 -11.31 -38.73 66.58
CA CYS A 829 -10.49 -39.31 67.64
C CYS A 829 -9.56 -38.28 68.31
N ARG A 830 -9.32 -38.42 69.62
CA ARG A 830 -8.38 -37.56 70.37
C ARG A 830 -6.91 -37.89 70.07
N LEU A 831 -6.63 -39.08 69.55
CA LEU A 831 -5.27 -39.54 69.25
C LEU A 831 -4.78 -38.92 67.92
N GLY A 832 -3.81 -38.01 68.02
CA GLY A 832 -3.33 -37.23 66.86
C GLY A 832 -2.68 -38.05 65.75
N TRP A 833 -2.04 -39.18 66.06
CA TRP A 833 -1.40 -40.03 65.06
C TRP A 833 -2.41 -40.80 64.19
N LYS A 834 -3.53 -41.28 64.76
CA LYS A 834 -4.62 -41.93 63.99
C LYS A 834 -5.27 -40.98 62.99
N LYS A 835 -5.34 -39.69 63.35
CA LYS A 835 -5.78 -38.62 62.45
C LYS A 835 -4.81 -38.42 61.29
N ALA A 836 -3.50 -38.40 61.53
CA ALA A 836 -2.50 -38.27 60.47
C ALA A 836 -2.57 -39.42 59.46
N VAL A 837 -2.65 -40.68 59.95
CA VAL A 837 -2.77 -41.88 59.11
C VAL A 837 -4.03 -41.85 58.25
N ARG A 838 -5.20 -41.53 58.82
CA ARG A 838 -6.45 -41.44 58.06
C ARG A 838 -6.40 -40.37 56.96
N LEU A 839 -5.78 -39.23 57.25
CA LEU A 839 -5.59 -38.15 56.28
C LEU A 839 -4.64 -38.59 55.15
N ALA A 840 -3.59 -39.35 55.45
CA ALA A 840 -2.70 -39.92 54.44
C ALA A 840 -3.45 -40.91 53.50
N ASP A 841 -4.36 -41.73 54.02
CA ASP A 841 -5.19 -42.65 53.21
C ASP A 841 -6.16 -41.91 52.27
N GLU A 842 -6.82 -40.84 52.75
CA GLU A 842 -7.71 -40.01 51.92
C GLU A 842 -6.90 -39.28 50.83
N PHE A 843 -5.69 -38.84 51.16
CA PHE A 843 -4.75 -38.27 50.20
C PHE A 843 -4.39 -39.27 49.10
N TRP A 844 -4.04 -40.50 49.46
CA TRP A 844 -3.67 -41.55 48.51
C TRP A 844 -4.81 -41.87 47.52
N THR A 845 -6.03 -42.05 48.03
CA THR A 845 -7.22 -42.35 47.22
C THR A 845 -7.48 -41.28 46.16
N ARG A 846 -7.33 -40.00 46.53
CA ARG A 846 -7.51 -38.88 45.60
C ARG A 846 -6.36 -38.75 44.63
N TRP A 847 -5.13 -38.92 45.10
CA TRP A 847 -3.95 -38.88 44.26
C TRP A 847 -4.04 -39.90 43.11
N VAL A 848 -4.47 -41.13 43.40
CA VAL A 848 -4.67 -42.19 42.39
C VAL A 848 -5.74 -41.79 41.37
N LYS A 849 -6.88 -41.24 41.81
CA LYS A 849 -7.97 -40.85 40.89
C LYS A 849 -7.67 -39.60 40.06
N GLU A 850 -7.00 -38.61 40.64
CA GLU A 850 -6.88 -37.28 40.05
C GLU A 850 -5.57 -37.07 39.27
N TYR A 851 -4.48 -37.76 39.65
CA TYR A 851 -3.16 -37.54 39.08
C TYR A 851 -2.62 -38.70 38.25
N LEU A 852 -2.78 -39.95 38.70
CA LEU A 852 -2.26 -41.15 38.02
C LEU A 852 -2.68 -41.25 36.54
N PRO A 853 -3.93 -40.92 36.13
CA PRO A 853 -4.35 -40.97 34.73
C PRO A 853 -3.60 -40.01 33.79
N ASN A 854 -2.95 -38.97 34.33
CA ASN A 854 -2.21 -37.96 33.56
C ASN A 854 -0.77 -38.38 33.22
N LEU A 855 -0.35 -39.60 33.59
CA LEU A 855 1.01 -40.12 33.39
C LEU A 855 1.20 -40.90 32.06
N VAL A 856 0.15 -41.08 31.25
CA VAL A 856 0.19 -41.78 29.94
C VAL A 856 0.62 -40.82 28.80
N PRO A 857 1.45 -41.21 27.80
CA PRO A 857 2.24 -40.25 27.01
C PRO A 857 1.61 -39.65 25.74
N ARG A 858 2.09 -38.41 25.45
CA ARG A 858 2.32 -37.62 24.21
C ARG A 858 1.22 -37.47 23.13
N GLY A 859 0.91 -36.20 22.81
CA GLY A 859 0.28 -35.78 21.56
C GLY A 859 1.29 -35.20 20.55
N PRO A 860 0.96 -35.14 19.24
CA PRO A 860 1.89 -34.82 18.16
C PRO A 860 2.24 -33.32 18.06
N SER A 861 3.45 -33.05 17.56
CA SER A 861 3.98 -31.71 17.27
C SER A 861 3.13 -31.03 16.17
N ARG A 862 2.72 -29.78 16.39
CA ARG A 862 2.17 -28.92 15.33
C ARG A 862 3.22 -27.89 14.95
N GLU A 863 3.47 -27.74 13.65
CA GLU A 863 4.30 -26.66 13.12
C GLU A 863 3.76 -25.30 13.59
N THR A 864 4.60 -24.52 14.26
CA THR A 864 4.24 -23.18 14.75
C THR A 864 4.94 -22.10 13.95
N ASN A 865 4.16 -21.08 13.55
CA ASN A 865 4.67 -19.82 12.99
C ASN A 865 5.57 -19.11 14.01
N ASN A 866 6.89 -19.22 13.85
CA ASN A 866 7.86 -18.57 14.72
C ASN A 866 7.74 -17.04 14.65
N VAL A 867 7.83 -16.39 15.82
CA VAL A 867 7.87 -14.93 15.95
C VAL A 867 9.18 -14.40 15.35
N LYS A 868 9.10 -13.39 14.49
CA LYS A 868 10.26 -12.80 13.79
C LYS A 868 10.57 -11.40 14.31
N VAL A 869 11.82 -10.96 14.11
CA VAL A 869 12.22 -9.56 14.35
C VAL A 869 11.33 -8.63 13.52
N GLY A 870 10.77 -7.60 14.16
CA GLY A 870 9.85 -6.65 13.55
C GLY A 870 8.36 -6.95 13.75
N ASP A 871 7.98 -8.17 14.17
CA ASP A 871 6.60 -8.54 14.46
C ASP A 871 6.02 -7.71 15.63
N ILE A 872 4.75 -7.33 15.51
CA ILE A 872 3.99 -6.67 16.58
C ILE A 872 3.22 -7.75 17.37
N VAL A 873 3.42 -7.78 18.68
CA VAL A 873 2.91 -8.84 19.57
C VAL A 873 2.23 -8.26 20.81
N PHE A 874 1.23 -8.97 21.34
CA PHE A 874 0.77 -8.80 22.71
C PHE A 874 1.63 -9.61 23.67
N ILE A 875 2.01 -9.02 24.80
CA ILE A 875 2.64 -9.73 25.91
C ILE A 875 1.53 -10.24 26.83
N CYS A 876 1.24 -11.54 26.75
CA CYS A 876 0.23 -12.20 27.56
C CYS A 876 0.70 -12.30 29.01
N ASP A 877 0.11 -11.48 29.88
CA ASP A 877 0.29 -11.55 31.33
C ASP A 877 -0.95 -12.19 31.97
N GLY A 878 -0.72 -13.20 32.82
CA GLY A 878 -1.78 -13.93 33.51
C GLY A 878 -2.42 -13.12 34.64
N ASN A 879 -1.76 -12.04 35.10
CA ASN A 879 -2.25 -11.16 36.16
C ASN A 879 -3.12 -10.01 35.63
N LEU A 880 -3.24 -9.85 34.30
CA LEU A 880 -4.03 -8.80 33.65
C LEU A 880 -5.23 -9.41 32.90
N PRO A 881 -6.42 -8.77 32.96
CA PRO A 881 -7.58 -9.22 32.18
C PRO A 881 -7.30 -9.22 30.68
N ARG A 882 -7.88 -10.17 29.94
CA ARG A 882 -7.80 -10.20 28.47
C ARG A 882 -8.37 -8.90 27.89
N GLY A 883 -7.53 -8.12 27.21
CA GLY A 883 -7.88 -6.80 26.68
C GLY A 883 -6.99 -5.66 27.18
N VAL A 884 -6.21 -5.89 28.24
CA VAL A 884 -5.27 -4.90 28.84
C VAL A 884 -3.81 -5.32 28.63
N TRP A 885 -3.55 -6.31 27.77
CA TRP A 885 -2.20 -6.80 27.53
C TRP A 885 -1.32 -5.75 26.83
N PRO A 886 -0.11 -5.49 27.32
CA PRO A 886 0.78 -4.52 26.71
C PRO A 886 1.21 -4.97 25.31
N ARG A 887 1.27 -4.01 24.39
CA ARG A 887 1.72 -4.20 23.00
C ARG A 887 3.20 -3.88 22.91
N GLY A 888 3.92 -4.62 22.08
CA GLY A 888 5.32 -4.34 21.81
C GLY A 888 5.81 -4.89 20.48
N ARG A 889 6.97 -4.42 20.05
CA ARG A 889 7.64 -4.84 18.81
C ARG A 889 8.83 -5.72 19.13
N VAL A 890 8.96 -6.85 18.44
CA VAL A 890 10.09 -7.76 18.63
C VAL A 890 11.36 -7.12 18.04
N VAL A 891 12.37 -6.94 18.87
CA VAL A 891 13.67 -6.33 18.49
C VAL A 891 14.72 -7.40 18.23
N GLN A 892 14.73 -8.46 19.03
CA GLN A 892 15.70 -9.54 18.92
C GLN A 892 15.05 -10.88 19.28
N VAL A 893 15.50 -11.96 18.65
CA VAL A 893 15.03 -13.34 18.90
C VAL A 893 16.20 -14.23 19.31
N PHE A 894 15.94 -15.18 20.21
CA PHE A 894 16.92 -16.17 20.69
C PHE A 894 16.41 -17.58 20.38
N PRO A 895 16.89 -18.19 19.28
CA PRO A 895 16.58 -19.58 18.95
C PRO A 895 17.34 -20.57 19.85
N GLY A 896 16.75 -21.74 20.07
CA GLY A 896 17.45 -22.89 20.69
C GLY A 896 18.40 -23.59 19.72
N LYS A 897 19.09 -24.65 20.18
CA LYS A 897 20.01 -25.46 19.35
C LYS A 897 19.36 -26.09 18.11
N ASP A 898 18.03 -26.25 18.15
CA ASP A 898 17.16 -26.76 17.07
C ASP A 898 16.62 -25.65 16.15
N GLY A 899 17.10 -24.40 16.27
CA GLY A 899 16.67 -23.27 15.44
C GLY A 899 15.31 -22.66 15.82
N VAL A 900 14.61 -23.19 16.84
CA VAL A 900 13.27 -22.71 17.24
C VAL A 900 13.36 -21.54 18.22
N VAL A 901 12.71 -20.42 17.91
CA VAL A 901 12.66 -19.21 18.76
C VAL A 901 11.86 -19.49 20.03
N ARG A 902 12.54 -19.54 21.17
CA ARG A 902 11.91 -19.77 22.49
C ARG A 902 11.85 -18.52 23.36
N VAL A 903 12.72 -17.55 23.11
CA VAL A 903 12.81 -16.28 23.84
C VAL A 903 12.98 -15.13 22.85
N ALA A 904 12.37 -13.98 23.13
CA ALA A 904 12.53 -12.77 22.33
C ALA A 904 12.55 -11.52 23.22
N ASP A 905 13.28 -10.49 22.78
CA ASP A 905 13.29 -9.17 23.37
C ASP A 905 12.25 -8.28 22.66
N VAL A 906 11.33 -7.73 23.44
CA VAL A 906 10.17 -6.97 22.96
C VAL A 906 10.26 -5.54 23.49
N ARG A 907 10.30 -4.56 22.58
CA ARG A 907 10.26 -3.13 22.92
C ARG A 907 8.81 -2.69 23.12
N THR A 908 8.51 -2.24 24.33
CA THR A 908 7.24 -1.64 24.74
C THR A 908 7.42 -0.13 24.94
N SER A 909 6.34 0.61 25.23
CA SER A 909 6.41 2.04 25.56
C SER A 909 7.21 2.34 26.85
N ALA A 910 7.40 1.34 27.72
CA ALA A 910 8.12 1.46 28.98
C ALA A 910 9.57 0.93 28.94
N GLY A 911 10.02 0.38 27.80
CA GLY A 911 11.37 -0.20 27.66
C GLY A 911 11.38 -1.59 26.98
N VAL A 912 12.56 -2.21 26.93
CA VAL A 912 12.77 -3.54 26.32
C VAL A 912 12.64 -4.64 27.37
N LEU A 913 11.76 -5.62 27.11
CA LEU A 913 11.48 -6.74 28.00
C LEU A 913 11.82 -8.08 27.33
N ARG A 914 12.59 -8.92 28.02
CA ARG A 914 12.82 -10.31 27.59
C ARG A 914 11.64 -11.20 27.98
N ARG A 915 11.00 -11.86 27.01
CA ARG A 915 9.82 -12.70 27.23
C ARG A 915 9.90 -14.01 26.47
N PRO A 916 9.38 -15.13 27.03
CA PRO A 916 9.32 -16.39 26.31
C PRO A 916 8.29 -16.31 25.18
N ALA A 917 8.58 -16.94 24.03
CA ALA A 917 7.74 -16.90 22.83
C ALA A 917 6.29 -17.35 23.09
N ARG A 918 6.09 -18.29 24.03
CA ARG A 918 4.76 -18.75 24.48
C ARG A 918 3.90 -17.69 25.19
N LYS A 919 4.47 -16.53 25.53
CA LYS A 919 3.74 -15.38 26.09
C LYS A 919 3.55 -14.26 25.06
N LEU A 920 3.95 -14.48 23.80
CA LEU A 920 3.85 -13.51 22.73
C LEU A 920 2.76 -13.97 21.74
N ALA A 921 1.65 -13.23 21.69
CA ALA A 921 0.61 -13.46 20.70
C ALA A 921 0.82 -12.49 19.52
N LYS A 922 1.12 -13.04 18.34
CA LYS A 922 1.31 -12.24 17.11
C LYS A 922 0.01 -11.56 16.71
N LEU A 923 0.08 -10.25 16.47
CA LEU A 923 -1.02 -9.48 15.92
C LEU A 923 -1.02 -9.58 14.40
N ASP A 924 -2.19 -9.84 13.83
CA ASP A 924 -2.37 -9.78 12.38
C ASP A 924 -2.84 -8.38 12.00
N LEU A 925 -1.99 -7.66 11.26
CA LEU A 925 -2.21 -6.28 10.83
C LEU A 925 -2.49 -6.18 9.32
N SER A 926 -2.80 -7.31 8.67
CA SER A 926 -3.30 -7.26 7.30
C SER A 926 -4.68 -6.56 7.27
N PRO A 927 -4.89 -5.56 6.40
CA PRO A 927 -6.13 -4.79 6.33
C PRO A 927 -7.35 -5.64 5.94
#